data_AF-A0AAU9HRI6-F1
#
_entry.id   AF-A0AAU9HRI6-F1
#
_cell.length_a   1.000
_cell.length_b   1.000
_cell.length_c   1.000
_cell.angle_alpha   90.00
_cell.angle_beta   90.00
_cell.angle_gamma   90.00
#
_symmetry.space_group_name_H-M   'P 1'
#
loop_
_entity.id
_entity.type
_entity.pdbx_description
1 polymer ?
#
loop_
_entity_poly.entity_id
_entity_poly.type
_entity_poly.pdbx_seq_one_letter_code
_entity_poly.pdbx_strand_id
1 'polypeptide(L)'
;MRSPVSLACLLLLCAPAWVGSAQATSYLVHDQSEYAVAAAALRAGDRIVLADGQWRDFAIVLRGQGTAEQPITLTAQTPGKVIISGTSDLHMAGTYLVVSDLVFRDGHSPGDAVLSYRISSKERARHSRITGVVVDGFSKPTRSDSDNWVALYDSDNRFDHNQLVGKTNAGPTLVVVRDATQGLDNRHRIDHNWFGPRPNLGANGGETLRIGTSSDADSASNSVVDNNWFEGCDGEVEVVSNKSGGNTYRGNVFKQSRGALVLRHGDGNLVERNVFFGDGKANTGGIRVINRKQTVRHNYLENLAGDGYSSALSIMYGVPNSPANRYVQVDQARIERNTFVTVNQLYFGAGMDAERTAAPINSRFAGNLIVAASDPVRVLGDLSGIAFTSNLQSPLASTRLPGGVNSRQVTMTRASTGLLVADNATGVGADPALSYIARAQVGVSWYPKQAAQAVTDSGRRTRVRPGQASLTDAVAHAGPGDRLQLDAGRYQVDDILDVDRPLTLEGPQRGRARIRFSQPALFQIAPGGSLSLARLEIDGRAAPAQPGNVVIRTAPGTAVAQYQLTLRDTHLHHLDAQPGFDVIALGKGSLADHILLDGLLVEDVSGKVLSAHAETDDRGTYNVEQVTVQQSQFHRVAGPVLDLYRGGRDESTFGPVLQVSDSHFTQVGRNAGASLRLHGVQRIALRNNRFVDSAAILAQHTTGTPHLIASGNQFVGTPALHADAAEPLL
;
A
#
# COMPACT_ATOMS: atom_id res chain seq x y z
N MET A 1 56.68 85.02 -15.22
CA MET A 1 57.08 83.83 -14.45
C MET A 1 55.88 83.29 -13.70
N ARG A 2 55.66 81.96 -13.82
CA ARG A 2 54.76 81.06 -13.05
C ARG A 2 53.24 81.11 -13.33
N SER A 3 52.77 79.96 -13.86
CA SER A 3 51.42 79.39 -13.91
C SER A 3 50.93 78.93 -12.52
N PRO A 4 49.61 78.75 -12.25
CA PRO A 4 48.87 77.45 -12.41
C PRO A 4 47.42 77.61 -12.98
N VAL A 5 46.83 76.72 -13.80
CA VAL A 5 46.23 75.35 -13.64
C VAL A 5 44.83 75.29 -12.98
N SER A 6 43.91 74.55 -13.67
CA SER A 6 42.63 73.90 -13.25
C SER A 6 41.37 74.52 -13.89
N LEU A 7 40.34 73.82 -14.40
CA LEU A 7 39.95 72.40 -14.46
C LEU A 7 38.85 72.29 -15.56
N ALA A 8 38.93 71.34 -16.50
CA ALA A 8 37.88 71.11 -17.50
C ALA A 8 36.99 69.93 -17.10
N CYS A 9 35.69 70.17 -16.91
CA CYS A 9 34.68 69.14 -16.68
C CYS A 9 34.20 68.53 -18.01
N LEU A 10 34.32 67.21 -18.15
CA LEU A 10 33.75 66.42 -19.25
C LEU A 10 32.35 65.92 -18.82
N LEU A 11 31.30 66.41 -19.49
CA LEU A 11 29.93 65.91 -19.35
C LEU A 11 29.72 64.73 -20.31
N LEU A 12 29.70 63.50 -19.77
CA LEU A 12 29.25 62.30 -20.49
C LEU A 12 27.73 62.15 -20.31
N LEU A 13 26.98 62.29 -21.41
CA LEU A 13 25.56 61.93 -21.48
C LEU A 13 25.42 60.39 -21.44
N CYS A 14 24.96 59.86 -20.32
CA CYS A 14 24.38 58.51 -20.25
C CYS A 14 22.90 58.57 -20.65
N ALA A 15 22.56 58.06 -21.83
CA ALA A 15 21.18 57.76 -22.18
C ALA A 15 20.70 56.52 -21.41
N PRO A 16 19.55 56.54 -20.72
CA PRO A 16 19.02 55.36 -20.07
C PRO A 16 18.52 54.38 -21.14
N ALA A 17 19.16 53.21 -21.23
CA ALA A 17 18.61 52.08 -21.95
C ALA A 17 17.30 51.68 -21.26
N TRP A 18 16.17 52.00 -21.89
CA TRP A 18 14.87 51.46 -21.54
C TRP A 18 14.91 49.94 -21.80
N VAL A 19 15.19 49.17 -20.76
CA VAL A 19 14.93 47.73 -20.74
C VAL A 19 13.42 47.58 -20.71
N GLY A 20 12.81 47.45 -21.89
CA GLY A 20 11.40 47.13 -22.00
C GLY A 20 11.14 45.81 -21.29
N SER A 21 10.35 45.84 -20.22
CA SER A 21 9.80 44.65 -19.59
C SER A 21 8.96 43.92 -20.64
N ALA A 22 9.46 42.82 -21.21
CA ALA A 22 8.64 41.94 -22.04
C ALA A 22 7.44 41.49 -21.18
N GLN A 23 6.23 41.80 -21.64
CA GLN A 23 5.01 41.37 -20.95
C GLN A 23 4.88 39.85 -21.06
N ALA A 24 4.61 39.19 -19.93
CA ALA A 24 4.27 37.77 -19.86
C ALA A 24 3.05 37.48 -20.73
N THR A 25 3.17 36.51 -21.65
CA THR A 25 2.08 36.12 -22.54
C THR A 25 1.31 34.95 -21.96
N SER A 26 -0.02 34.98 -22.04
CA SER A 26 -0.90 33.87 -21.66
C SER A 26 -1.53 33.25 -22.90
N TYR A 27 -1.25 31.97 -23.14
CA TYR A 27 -1.75 31.18 -24.25
C TYR A 27 -2.89 30.26 -23.75
N LEU A 28 -4.14 30.58 -24.08
CA LEU A 28 -5.25 29.64 -23.90
C LEU A 28 -5.26 28.68 -25.09
N VAL A 29 -5.15 27.37 -24.82
CA VAL A 29 -5.08 26.33 -25.85
C VAL A 29 -6.22 25.32 -25.65
N HIS A 30 -6.80 24.85 -26.75
CA HIS A 30 -7.99 23.98 -26.77
C HIS A 30 -7.69 22.55 -27.20
N ASP A 31 -6.52 22.32 -27.80
CA ASP A 31 -6.07 21.01 -28.23
C ASP A 31 -4.53 20.86 -28.16
N GLN A 32 -4.05 19.64 -28.41
CA GLN A 32 -2.63 19.30 -28.36
C GLN A 32 -1.80 20.02 -29.44
N SER A 33 -2.41 20.44 -30.56
CA SER A 33 -1.72 21.15 -31.64
C SER A 33 -1.48 22.61 -31.24
N GLU A 34 -2.49 23.28 -30.68
CA GLU A 34 -2.35 24.63 -30.10
C GLU A 34 -1.33 24.62 -28.95
N TYR A 35 -1.35 23.59 -28.10
CA TYR A 35 -0.34 23.40 -27.06
C TYR A 35 1.07 23.32 -27.65
N ALA A 36 1.29 22.50 -28.67
CA ALA A 36 2.61 22.33 -29.28
C ALA A 36 3.16 23.63 -29.86
N VAL A 37 2.31 24.45 -30.48
CA VAL A 37 2.67 25.79 -30.99
C VAL A 37 3.05 26.73 -29.85
N ALA A 38 2.24 26.80 -28.78
CA ALA A 38 2.53 27.64 -27.63
C ALA A 38 3.81 27.21 -26.89
N ALA A 39 4.00 25.90 -26.69
CA ALA A 39 5.14 25.33 -25.98
C ALA A 39 6.48 25.61 -26.67
N ALA A 40 6.49 25.76 -28.01
CA ALA A 40 7.70 26.10 -28.76
C ALA A 40 8.14 27.57 -28.61
N ALA A 41 7.26 28.45 -28.14
CA ALA A 41 7.49 29.90 -28.08
C ALA A 41 7.76 30.45 -26.67
N LEU A 42 7.76 29.58 -25.65
CA LEU A 42 7.78 29.99 -24.24
C LEU A 42 9.02 30.79 -23.84
N ARG A 43 8.78 31.89 -23.13
CA ARG A 43 9.78 32.73 -22.47
C ARG A 43 9.49 32.84 -20.98
N ALA A 44 10.47 33.30 -20.21
CA ALA A 44 10.28 33.55 -18.78
C ALA A 44 9.02 34.41 -18.52
N GLY A 45 8.16 33.95 -17.61
CA GLY A 45 6.89 34.59 -17.26
C GLY A 45 5.68 34.11 -18.05
N ASP A 46 5.87 33.43 -19.19
CA ASP A 46 4.74 32.98 -20.02
C ASP A 46 3.91 31.88 -19.34
N ARG A 47 2.63 31.81 -19.71
CA ARG A 47 1.64 30.86 -19.18
C ARG A 47 0.91 30.14 -20.31
N ILE A 48 0.87 28.82 -20.28
CA ILE A 48 -0.07 28.00 -21.06
C ILE A 48 -1.24 27.63 -20.16
N VAL A 49 -2.45 27.91 -20.63
CA VAL A 49 -3.71 27.55 -19.99
C VAL A 49 -4.42 26.51 -20.85
N LEU A 50 -4.60 25.31 -20.33
CA LEU A 50 -5.40 24.27 -20.99
C LEU A 50 -6.88 24.59 -20.80
N ALA A 51 -7.66 24.66 -21.88
CA ALA A 51 -9.10 24.84 -21.81
C ALA A 51 -9.78 23.66 -21.08
N ASP A 52 -10.90 23.97 -20.41
CA ASP A 52 -11.74 22.99 -19.73
C ASP A 52 -12.16 21.85 -20.70
N GLY A 53 -12.05 20.61 -20.26
CA GLY A 53 -12.38 19.45 -21.07
C GLY A 53 -11.49 18.23 -20.82
N GLN A 54 -11.70 17.21 -21.65
CA GLN A 54 -10.92 15.98 -21.62
C GLN A 54 -9.80 16.06 -22.66
N TRP A 55 -8.57 15.88 -22.19
CA TRP A 55 -7.35 15.79 -22.96
C TRP A 55 -6.89 14.34 -22.95
N ARG A 56 -7.29 13.59 -23.96
CA ARG A 56 -7.02 12.15 -24.06
C ARG A 56 -5.73 11.91 -24.83
N ASP A 57 -4.95 10.91 -24.40
CA ASP A 57 -3.73 10.42 -25.06
C ASP A 57 -2.71 11.55 -25.30
N PHE A 58 -2.47 12.37 -24.27
CA PHE A 58 -1.65 13.57 -24.32
C PHE A 58 -0.32 13.37 -23.60
N ALA A 59 0.76 13.29 -24.38
CA ALA A 59 2.14 13.32 -23.87
C ALA A 59 2.60 14.77 -23.69
N ILE A 60 2.47 15.30 -22.47
CA ILE A 60 2.73 16.71 -22.18
C ILE A 60 4.23 16.91 -21.97
N VAL A 61 4.84 17.80 -22.77
CA VAL A 61 6.23 18.20 -22.58
C VAL A 61 6.30 19.70 -22.28
N LEU A 62 6.70 20.07 -21.07
CA LEU A 62 6.96 21.45 -20.67
C LEU A 62 8.46 21.69 -20.62
N ARG A 63 8.97 22.52 -21.53
CA ARG A 63 10.40 22.83 -21.63
C ARG A 63 10.60 24.34 -21.64
N GLY A 64 11.53 24.84 -20.83
CA GLY A 64 11.84 26.27 -20.86
C GLY A 64 12.78 26.72 -19.75
N GLN A 65 13.18 27.99 -19.80
CA GLN A 65 14.02 28.63 -18.79
C GLN A 65 13.28 29.85 -18.25
N GLY A 66 12.59 29.68 -17.13
CA GLY A 66 12.02 30.79 -16.36
C GLY A 66 13.05 31.45 -15.46
N THR A 67 12.61 32.40 -14.64
CA THR A 67 13.37 32.91 -13.50
C THR A 67 12.55 32.75 -12.22
N ALA A 68 13.17 32.98 -11.06
CA ALA A 68 12.47 32.93 -9.78
C ALA A 68 11.27 33.90 -9.73
N GLU A 69 11.40 35.08 -10.36
CA GLU A 69 10.37 36.11 -10.43
C GLU A 69 9.40 35.89 -11.59
N GLN A 70 9.83 35.19 -12.64
CA GLN A 70 9.08 34.99 -13.88
C GLN A 70 9.14 33.51 -14.30
N PRO A 71 8.47 32.61 -13.55
CA PRO A 71 8.43 31.21 -13.91
C PRO A 71 7.59 31.00 -15.18
N ILE A 72 7.88 29.92 -15.91
CA ILE A 72 7.03 29.46 -17.01
C ILE A 72 5.96 28.55 -16.43
N THR A 73 4.69 28.81 -16.73
CA THR A 73 3.57 28.11 -16.12
C THR A 73 2.74 27.31 -17.11
N LEU A 74 2.37 26.07 -16.76
CA LEU A 74 1.31 25.28 -17.40
C LEU A 74 0.20 25.03 -16.37
N THR A 75 -1.05 25.27 -16.73
CA THR A 75 -2.15 25.18 -15.76
C THR A 75 -3.51 24.97 -16.42
N ALA A 76 -4.48 24.51 -15.64
CA ALA A 76 -5.87 24.42 -16.07
C ALA A 76 -6.54 25.80 -16.18
N GLN A 77 -7.52 25.93 -17.08
CA GLN A 77 -8.44 27.06 -17.12
C GLN A 77 -9.27 27.13 -15.84
N THR A 78 -9.93 26.03 -15.48
CA THR A 78 -10.63 25.87 -14.21
C THR A 78 -10.09 24.64 -13.47
N PRO A 79 -9.56 24.78 -12.24
CA PRO A 79 -9.13 23.63 -11.45
C PRO A 79 -10.23 22.58 -11.32
N GLY A 80 -9.88 21.31 -11.61
CA GLY A 80 -10.81 20.18 -11.59
C GLY A 80 -11.63 19.96 -12.87
N LYS A 81 -11.51 20.83 -13.89
CA LYS A 81 -12.21 20.66 -15.18
C LYS A 81 -11.33 20.29 -16.36
N VAL A 82 -10.01 20.27 -16.18
CA VAL A 82 -9.06 19.76 -17.18
C VAL A 82 -8.66 18.34 -16.80
N ILE A 83 -9.20 17.37 -17.54
CA ILE A 83 -9.00 15.94 -17.30
C ILE A 83 -8.02 15.38 -18.32
N ILE A 84 -6.83 15.00 -17.88
CA ILE A 84 -5.83 14.27 -18.65
C ILE A 84 -6.14 12.77 -18.52
N SER A 85 -6.40 12.08 -19.64
CA SER A 85 -6.93 10.70 -19.65
C SER A 85 -6.31 9.83 -20.74
N GLY A 86 -6.65 8.54 -20.77
CA GLY A 86 -6.05 7.59 -21.70
C GLY A 86 -4.57 7.37 -21.42
N THR A 87 -3.78 7.22 -22.47
CA THR A 87 -2.33 7.00 -22.37
C THR A 87 -1.60 8.34 -22.37
N SER A 88 -1.44 8.93 -21.18
CA SER A 88 -0.94 10.30 -21.01
C SER A 88 0.12 10.42 -19.92
N ASP A 89 0.98 11.42 -20.02
CA ASP A 89 2.02 11.75 -19.03
C ASP A 89 2.42 13.23 -19.11
N LEU A 90 3.26 13.67 -18.16
CA LEU A 90 3.84 15.01 -18.10
C LEU A 90 5.33 14.91 -17.83
N HIS A 91 6.12 15.52 -18.71
CA HIS A 91 7.57 15.63 -18.61
C HIS A 91 8.02 17.08 -18.59
N MET A 92 8.89 17.44 -17.66
CA MET A 92 9.45 18.79 -17.53
C MET A 92 10.97 18.80 -17.73
N ALA A 93 11.50 19.83 -18.39
CA ALA A 93 12.95 20.09 -18.41
C ALA A 93 13.28 21.59 -18.49
N GLY A 94 14.30 22.01 -17.75
CA GLY A 94 14.75 23.40 -17.66
C GLY A 94 14.70 23.95 -16.25
N THR A 95 14.42 25.25 -16.08
CA THR A 95 14.45 25.90 -14.77
C THR A 95 13.21 26.75 -14.53
N TYR A 96 12.79 26.84 -13.27
CA TYR A 96 11.68 27.69 -12.84
C TYR A 96 10.39 27.44 -13.63
N LEU A 97 10.01 26.16 -13.71
CA LEU A 97 8.76 25.71 -14.31
C LEU A 97 7.71 25.51 -13.23
N VAL A 98 6.44 25.82 -13.52
CA VAL A 98 5.30 25.57 -12.64
C VAL A 98 4.21 24.82 -13.41
N VAL A 99 3.76 23.69 -12.88
CA VAL A 99 2.57 22.99 -13.37
C VAL A 99 1.51 23.00 -12.29
N SER A 100 0.26 23.36 -12.63
CA SER A 100 -0.82 23.36 -11.65
C SER A 100 -2.20 22.91 -12.15
N ASP A 101 -3.00 22.44 -11.18
CA ASP A 101 -4.47 22.32 -11.30
C ASP A 101 -4.99 21.33 -12.34
N LEU A 102 -4.17 20.35 -12.76
CA LEU A 102 -4.53 19.26 -13.68
C LEU A 102 -5.06 18.03 -12.93
N VAL A 103 -5.92 17.24 -13.58
CA VAL A 103 -6.41 15.95 -13.06
C VAL A 103 -6.05 14.82 -14.02
N PHE A 104 -5.26 13.85 -13.56
CA PHE A 104 -4.97 12.60 -14.28
C PHE A 104 -5.89 11.50 -13.75
N ARG A 105 -6.76 10.96 -14.61
CA ARG A 105 -7.65 9.82 -14.32
C ARG A 105 -8.10 9.13 -15.60
N ASP A 106 -8.80 8.00 -15.49
CA ASP A 106 -9.34 7.27 -16.64
C ASP A 106 -8.24 6.89 -17.67
N GLY A 107 -7.10 6.40 -17.18
CA GLY A 107 -5.92 6.14 -18.01
C GLY A 107 -4.70 5.62 -17.25
N HIS A 108 -3.54 5.64 -17.90
CA HIS A 108 -2.24 5.26 -17.32
C HIS A 108 -1.09 5.91 -18.11
N SER A 109 0.12 5.95 -17.53
CA SER A 109 1.30 6.43 -18.25
C SER A 109 1.81 5.39 -19.26
N PRO A 110 2.20 5.81 -20.49
CA PRO A 110 2.92 4.94 -21.41
C PRO A 110 4.34 4.60 -20.92
N GLY A 111 4.91 5.42 -20.04
CA GLY A 111 6.31 5.37 -19.63
C GLY A 111 6.56 4.83 -18.22
N ASP A 112 7.64 5.33 -17.61
CA ASP A 112 8.10 5.00 -16.26
C ASP A 112 7.59 5.97 -15.17
N ALA A 113 6.90 7.05 -15.57
CA ALA A 113 6.34 8.07 -14.70
C ALA A 113 5.05 8.71 -15.27
N VAL A 114 4.10 9.11 -14.42
CA VAL A 114 2.98 9.98 -14.83
C VAL A 114 3.42 11.45 -14.84
N LEU A 115 4.10 11.89 -13.78
CA LEU A 115 4.64 13.24 -13.60
C LEU A 115 6.15 13.15 -13.43
N SER A 116 6.92 13.70 -14.37
CA SER A 116 8.37 13.53 -14.43
C SER A 116 9.09 14.87 -14.50
N TYR A 117 10.05 15.09 -13.61
CA TYR A 117 10.95 16.24 -13.63
C TYR A 117 12.13 16.04 -14.61
N ARG A 118 11.94 15.22 -15.66
CA ARG A 118 12.87 15.09 -16.77
C ARG A 118 12.14 14.74 -18.07
N ILE A 119 12.71 15.14 -19.20
CA ILE A 119 12.37 14.60 -20.53
C ILE A 119 13.29 13.43 -20.87
N SER A 120 14.56 13.52 -20.46
CA SER A 120 15.57 12.48 -20.70
C SER A 120 16.62 12.47 -19.58
N SER A 121 17.57 11.54 -19.62
CA SER A 121 18.71 11.53 -18.67
C SER A 121 19.59 12.78 -18.76
N LYS A 122 19.52 13.55 -19.85
CA LYS A 122 20.29 14.78 -20.09
C LYS A 122 19.48 16.05 -19.89
N GLU A 123 18.15 15.95 -19.87
CA GLU A 123 17.25 17.09 -19.86
C GLU A 123 16.30 16.97 -18.68
N ARG A 124 16.65 17.67 -17.59
CA ARG A 124 16.00 17.61 -16.28
C ARG A 124 15.46 18.98 -15.89
N ALA A 125 14.50 19.01 -14.96
CA ALA A 125 13.95 20.22 -14.39
C ALA A 125 14.59 20.48 -13.01
N ARG A 126 14.99 21.74 -12.74
CA ARG A 126 15.45 22.21 -11.43
C ARG A 126 14.72 23.49 -11.02
N HIS A 127 14.69 23.82 -9.73
CA HIS A 127 13.91 24.97 -9.22
C HIS A 127 12.46 25.01 -9.70
N SER A 128 11.86 23.85 -9.95
CA SER A 128 10.54 23.72 -10.59
C SER A 128 9.51 23.15 -9.62
N ARG A 129 8.23 23.40 -9.90
CA ARG A 129 7.12 23.12 -8.99
C ARG A 129 5.96 22.42 -9.68
N ILE A 130 5.44 21.35 -9.08
CA ILE A 130 4.14 20.77 -9.41
C ILE A 130 3.22 20.97 -8.21
N THR A 131 2.08 21.63 -8.41
CA THR A 131 1.17 21.97 -7.33
C THR A 131 -0.29 21.88 -7.69
N GLY A 132 -1.14 21.44 -6.77
CA GLY A 132 -2.57 21.31 -7.02
C GLY A 132 -2.92 20.26 -8.09
N VAL A 133 -2.04 19.32 -8.42
CA VAL A 133 -2.35 18.24 -9.36
C VAL A 133 -2.99 17.06 -8.64
N VAL A 134 -3.97 16.44 -9.31
CA VAL A 134 -4.63 15.22 -8.85
C VAL A 134 -4.21 14.05 -9.75
N VAL A 135 -3.84 12.92 -9.16
CA VAL A 135 -3.70 11.63 -9.84
C VAL A 135 -4.63 10.63 -9.15
N ASP A 136 -5.67 10.20 -9.85
CA ASP A 136 -6.77 9.39 -9.32
C ASP A 136 -6.95 8.13 -10.18
N GLY A 137 -6.55 6.98 -9.63
CA GLY A 137 -6.71 5.67 -10.27
C GLY A 137 -5.92 5.49 -11.57
N PHE A 138 -4.91 6.33 -11.85
CA PHE A 138 -4.15 6.35 -13.12
C PHE A 138 -3.06 5.26 -13.19
N SER A 139 -3.45 4.01 -12.90
CA SER A 139 -2.55 2.85 -12.73
C SER A 139 -2.42 2.04 -14.01
N LYS A 140 -1.26 1.40 -14.22
CA LYS A 140 -1.11 0.43 -15.32
C LYS A 140 -2.13 -0.72 -15.19
N PRO A 141 -2.58 -1.29 -16.32
CA PRO A 141 -3.54 -2.39 -16.32
C PRO A 141 -3.06 -3.69 -15.68
N THR A 142 -1.75 -3.87 -15.46
CA THR A 142 -1.18 -5.05 -14.79
C THR A 142 -0.53 -4.64 -13.49
N ARG A 143 -0.83 -5.34 -12.38
CA ARG A 143 -0.26 -5.06 -11.06
C ARG A 143 1.27 -5.16 -11.01
N SER A 144 1.85 -6.08 -11.77
CA SER A 144 3.30 -6.28 -11.83
C SER A 144 4.04 -5.27 -12.70
N ASP A 145 3.33 -4.54 -13.56
CA ASP A 145 3.96 -3.54 -14.43
C ASP A 145 4.36 -2.34 -13.59
N SER A 146 5.64 -1.97 -13.64
CA SER A 146 6.17 -0.92 -12.80
C SER A 146 6.10 0.44 -13.48
N ASP A 147 5.64 1.44 -12.73
CA ASP A 147 5.90 2.86 -12.95
C ASP A 147 5.93 3.60 -11.62
N ASN A 148 6.32 4.86 -11.69
CA ASN A 148 6.08 5.82 -10.63
C ASN A 148 4.91 6.72 -11.03
N TRP A 149 4.17 7.28 -10.08
CA TRP A 149 3.30 8.40 -10.44
C TRP A 149 4.08 9.71 -10.50
N VAL A 150 5.03 9.90 -9.59
CA VAL A 150 5.84 11.11 -9.54
C VAL A 150 7.30 10.74 -9.44
N ALA A 151 8.13 11.26 -10.35
CA ALA A 151 9.57 11.07 -10.34
C ALA A 151 10.29 12.44 -10.33
N LEU A 152 10.91 12.76 -9.20
CA LEU A 152 11.74 13.94 -9.02
C LEU A 152 13.18 13.62 -9.42
N TYR A 153 13.81 14.57 -10.11
CA TYR A 153 15.20 14.54 -10.56
C TYR A 153 15.85 15.90 -10.25
N ASP A 154 17.17 15.97 -10.46
CA ASP A 154 18.00 17.15 -10.30
C ASP A 154 17.88 17.75 -8.89
N SER A 155 17.67 19.05 -8.76
CA SER A 155 17.75 19.76 -7.49
C SER A 155 16.73 20.87 -7.31
N ASP A 156 16.45 21.19 -6.05
CA ASP A 156 15.65 22.33 -5.59
C ASP A 156 14.21 22.38 -6.15
N ASN A 157 13.66 21.22 -6.51
CA ASN A 157 12.28 21.07 -6.94
C ASN A 157 11.30 20.98 -5.76
N ARG A 158 10.05 21.38 -6.01
CA ARG A 158 8.95 21.32 -5.04
C ARG A 158 7.74 20.56 -5.59
N PHE A 159 7.20 19.65 -4.79
CA PHE A 159 5.95 18.94 -5.07
C PHE A 159 4.99 19.19 -3.92
N ASP A 160 3.95 20.02 -4.11
CA ASP A 160 3.11 20.46 -3.00
C ASP A 160 1.61 20.67 -3.28
N HIS A 161 0.76 20.48 -2.28
CA HIS A 161 -0.71 20.59 -2.39
C HIS A 161 -1.34 19.64 -3.43
N ASN A 162 -0.69 18.52 -3.75
CA ASN A 162 -1.21 17.53 -4.70
C ASN A 162 -2.06 16.46 -4.00
N GLN A 163 -2.89 15.75 -4.77
CA GLN A 163 -3.65 14.58 -4.31
C GLN A 163 -3.30 13.35 -5.15
N LEU A 164 -2.81 12.28 -4.51
CA LEU A 164 -2.46 11.03 -5.18
C LEU A 164 -3.24 9.89 -4.53
N VAL A 165 -4.12 9.21 -5.26
CA VAL A 165 -4.99 8.15 -4.71
C VAL A 165 -5.24 7.01 -5.69
N GLY A 166 -5.15 5.76 -5.20
CA GLY A 166 -5.57 4.57 -5.95
C GLY A 166 -4.52 3.94 -6.85
N LYS A 167 -3.22 4.02 -6.50
CA LYS A 167 -2.15 3.34 -7.27
C LYS A 167 -2.20 1.83 -7.01
N THR A 168 -2.47 1.02 -8.03
CA THR A 168 -2.70 -0.43 -7.90
C THR A 168 -1.56 -1.29 -8.43
N ASN A 169 -0.60 -0.70 -9.15
CA ASN A 169 0.52 -1.40 -9.77
C ASN A 169 1.86 -1.12 -9.05
N ALA A 170 2.86 -1.94 -9.37
CA ALA A 170 4.21 -1.88 -8.79
C ALA A 170 4.92 -0.54 -9.06
N GLY A 171 5.88 -0.24 -8.20
CA GLY A 171 6.69 0.98 -8.22
C GLY A 171 6.18 2.05 -7.26
N PRO A 172 7.07 2.88 -6.69
CA PRO A 172 6.68 3.91 -5.73
C PRO A 172 5.61 4.86 -6.26
N THR A 173 4.75 5.39 -5.39
CA THR A 173 3.82 6.46 -5.82
C THR A 173 4.63 7.72 -6.16
N LEU A 174 5.54 8.11 -5.26
CA LEU A 174 6.51 9.17 -5.50
C LEU A 174 7.94 8.66 -5.25
N VAL A 175 8.87 9.01 -6.14
CA VAL A 175 10.29 8.71 -5.99
C VAL A 175 11.16 9.95 -6.24
N VAL A 176 12.18 10.14 -5.39
CA VAL A 176 13.34 11.00 -5.70
C VAL A 176 14.42 10.12 -6.29
N VAL A 177 14.65 10.26 -7.60
CA VAL A 177 15.63 9.47 -8.34
C VAL A 177 16.97 10.20 -8.34
N ARG A 178 18.03 9.47 -7.99
CA ARG A 178 19.37 10.02 -7.77
C ARG A 178 20.37 9.28 -8.63
N ASP A 179 21.32 10.02 -9.20
CA ASP A 179 22.49 9.47 -9.87
C ASP A 179 23.63 10.48 -9.81
N ALA A 180 24.86 9.99 -9.94
CA ALA A 180 26.05 10.83 -9.84
C ALA A 180 26.11 11.92 -10.92
N THR A 181 25.39 11.78 -12.05
CA THR A 181 25.44 12.71 -13.17
C THR A 181 24.59 13.96 -12.95
N GLN A 182 23.47 13.86 -12.21
CA GLN A 182 22.69 15.03 -11.74
C GLN A 182 23.25 15.65 -10.46
N GLY A 183 24.08 14.91 -9.72
CA GLY A 183 24.40 15.24 -8.35
C GLY A 183 23.46 14.56 -7.37
N LEU A 184 23.97 14.30 -6.17
CA LEU A 184 23.29 13.49 -5.16
C LEU A 184 22.59 14.35 -4.10
N ASP A 185 22.96 15.63 -3.97
CA ASP A 185 22.35 16.60 -3.08
C ASP A 185 21.19 17.34 -3.77
N ASN A 186 19.98 16.77 -3.65
CA ASN A 186 18.80 17.20 -4.40
C ASN A 186 18.05 18.36 -3.73
N ARG A 187 18.05 18.46 -2.39
CA ARG A 187 17.37 19.53 -1.63
C ARG A 187 15.90 19.74 -2.03
N HIS A 188 15.21 18.66 -2.39
CA HIS A 188 13.81 18.74 -2.80
C HIS A 188 12.90 19.02 -1.61
N ARG A 189 11.74 19.63 -1.88
CA ARG A 189 10.68 19.79 -0.89
C ARG A 189 9.38 19.13 -1.34
N ILE A 190 8.83 18.28 -0.48
CA ILE A 190 7.58 17.55 -0.71
C ILE A 190 6.65 17.89 0.45
N ASP A 191 5.66 18.75 0.20
CA ASP A 191 4.89 19.35 1.29
C ASP A 191 3.39 19.55 1.04
N HIS A 192 2.57 19.48 2.09
CA HIS A 192 1.11 19.68 2.00
C HIS A 192 0.38 18.75 1.02
N ASN A 193 0.97 17.61 0.65
CA ASN A 193 0.32 16.65 -0.22
C ASN A 193 -0.61 15.73 0.58
N TRP A 194 -1.70 15.31 -0.07
CA TRP A 194 -2.54 14.22 0.42
C TRP A 194 -2.21 12.97 -0.39
N PHE A 195 -1.48 12.05 0.23
CA PHE A 195 -1.30 10.69 -0.26
C PHE A 195 -2.47 9.87 0.27
N GLY A 196 -3.48 9.70 -0.59
CA GLY A 196 -4.69 8.96 -0.27
C GLY A 196 -4.47 7.44 -0.29
N PRO A 197 -5.56 6.67 -0.19
CA PRO A 197 -5.50 5.22 -0.13
C PRO A 197 -4.67 4.62 -1.26
N ARG A 198 -3.65 3.85 -0.87
CA ARG A 198 -2.90 2.96 -1.76
C ARG A 198 -3.19 1.53 -1.31
N PRO A 199 -3.89 0.73 -2.11
CA PRO A 199 -4.23 -0.64 -1.76
C PRO A 199 -3.00 -1.53 -1.63
N ASN A 200 -3.13 -2.64 -0.88
CA ASN A 200 -2.10 -3.67 -0.75
C ASN A 200 -1.63 -4.16 -2.11
N LEU A 201 -0.33 -4.05 -2.38
CA LEU A 201 0.24 -4.54 -3.62
C LEU A 201 0.36 -6.07 -3.62
N GLY A 202 0.40 -6.71 -2.45
CA GLY A 202 0.63 -8.16 -2.33
C GLY A 202 2.00 -8.62 -2.85
N ALA A 203 2.96 -7.70 -2.94
CA ALA A 203 4.35 -7.89 -3.34
C ALA A 203 5.20 -6.70 -2.85
N ASN A 204 6.52 -6.82 -2.94
CA ASN A 204 7.45 -5.70 -2.74
C ASN A 204 7.35 -4.64 -3.86
N GLY A 205 7.68 -3.38 -3.56
CA GLY A 205 7.65 -2.27 -4.53
C GLY A 205 6.36 -1.46 -4.44
N GLY A 206 5.72 -1.47 -3.28
CA GLY A 206 4.46 -0.81 -2.98
C GLY A 206 4.63 0.56 -2.32
N GLU A 207 5.85 1.11 -2.28
CA GLU A 207 6.17 2.25 -1.39
C GLU A 207 5.38 3.50 -1.78
N THR A 208 4.79 4.23 -0.83
CA THR A 208 4.13 5.50 -1.18
C THR A 208 5.15 6.57 -1.53
N LEU A 209 6.24 6.66 -0.76
CA LEU A 209 7.32 7.60 -1.03
C LEU A 209 8.68 6.93 -0.87
N ARG A 210 9.58 7.16 -1.83
CA ARG A 210 10.98 6.69 -1.76
C ARG A 210 11.98 7.79 -2.08
N ILE A 211 13.04 7.93 -1.28
CA ILE A 211 14.11 8.90 -1.53
C ILE A 211 15.45 8.18 -1.71
N GLY A 212 15.89 8.06 -2.97
CA GLY A 212 17.13 7.36 -3.32
C GLY A 212 16.97 5.85 -3.46
N THR A 213 18.12 5.17 -3.56
CA THR A 213 18.24 3.72 -3.71
C THR A 213 19.41 3.19 -2.89
N SER A 214 19.55 1.87 -2.76
CA SER A 214 20.71 1.30 -2.05
C SER A 214 22.05 1.69 -2.67
N SER A 215 22.13 1.93 -3.99
CA SER A 215 23.38 2.27 -4.68
C SER A 215 23.89 3.68 -4.38
N ASP A 216 23.02 4.59 -3.94
CA ASP A 216 23.37 5.99 -3.66
C ASP A 216 23.17 6.38 -2.18
N ALA A 217 22.90 5.39 -1.32
CA ALA A 217 22.47 5.59 0.06
C ALA A 217 23.50 6.30 0.95
N ASP A 218 24.80 6.12 0.67
CA ASP A 218 25.89 6.71 1.46
C ASP A 218 26.08 8.22 1.22
N SER A 219 25.28 8.82 0.33
CA SER A 219 25.31 10.25 0.00
C SER A 219 24.07 10.98 0.50
N ALA A 220 24.23 12.25 0.84
CA ALA A 220 23.14 13.09 1.32
C ALA A 220 22.23 13.55 0.17
N SER A 221 20.91 13.43 0.33
CA SER A 221 19.91 14.04 -0.56
C SER A 221 19.40 15.37 -0.02
N ASN A 222 19.40 15.54 1.31
CA ASN A 222 18.89 16.72 2.01
C ASN A 222 17.46 17.11 1.61
N SER A 223 16.66 16.13 1.20
CA SER A 223 15.26 16.34 0.85
C SER A 223 14.42 16.53 2.12
N VAL A 224 13.41 17.39 2.03
CA VAL A 224 12.47 17.70 3.11
C VAL A 224 11.07 17.20 2.72
N VAL A 225 10.53 16.33 3.56
CA VAL A 225 9.15 15.83 3.47
C VAL A 225 8.40 16.38 4.68
N ASP A 226 7.69 17.48 4.51
CA ASP A 226 7.03 18.20 5.60
C ASP A 226 5.53 18.42 5.41
N ASN A 227 4.75 18.23 6.48
CA ASN A 227 3.31 18.54 6.50
C ASN A 227 2.48 17.80 5.44
N ASN A 228 2.82 16.55 5.12
CA ASN A 228 1.99 15.70 4.25
C ASN A 228 1.03 14.83 5.08
N TRP A 229 0.00 14.32 4.43
CA TRP A 229 -0.97 13.40 5.02
C TRP A 229 -1.00 12.10 4.23
N PHE A 230 -0.59 11.01 4.88
CA PHE A 230 -0.59 9.64 4.36
C PHE A 230 -1.80 8.90 4.95
N GLU A 231 -2.77 8.52 4.13
CA GLU A 231 -4.05 7.95 4.57
C GLU A 231 -4.36 6.65 3.85
N GLY A 232 -4.43 5.54 4.58
CA GLY A 232 -4.69 4.23 3.97
C GLY A 232 -3.63 3.84 2.95
N CYS A 233 -2.38 4.28 3.17
CA CYS A 233 -1.25 3.91 2.33
C CYS A 233 -0.78 2.50 2.71
N ASP A 234 -1.40 1.48 2.11
CA ASP A 234 -1.28 0.08 2.50
C ASP A 234 -0.46 -0.76 1.50
N GLY A 235 0.23 -0.11 0.56
CA GLY A 235 0.91 -0.76 -0.56
C GLY A 235 1.85 -1.90 -0.15
N GLU A 236 2.61 -1.71 0.92
CA GLU A 236 3.55 -2.69 1.47
C GLU A 236 4.03 -2.26 2.88
N VAL A 237 5.02 -2.95 3.45
CA VAL A 237 5.59 -2.65 4.77
C VAL A 237 6.25 -1.25 4.85
N GLU A 238 6.76 -0.69 3.75
CA GLU A 238 7.38 0.64 3.68
C GLU A 238 6.42 1.69 3.11
N VAL A 239 5.65 2.39 3.96
CA VAL A 239 4.87 3.58 3.51
C VAL A 239 5.84 4.63 2.96
N VAL A 240 6.90 4.89 3.73
CA VAL A 240 8.03 5.74 3.34
C VAL A 240 9.30 4.90 3.41
N SER A 241 10.04 4.85 2.32
CA SER A 241 11.36 4.20 2.22
C SER A 241 12.44 5.26 2.02
N ASN A 242 13.10 5.67 3.11
CA ASN A 242 14.29 6.52 3.03
C ASN A 242 15.50 5.66 2.61
N LYS A 243 16.15 6.00 1.49
CA LYS A 243 17.33 5.29 0.98
C LYS A 243 18.46 6.26 0.61
N SER A 244 18.65 7.30 1.43
CA SER A 244 19.70 8.33 1.27
C SER A 244 19.94 9.07 2.58
N GLY A 245 21.02 9.85 2.67
CA GLY A 245 21.38 10.57 3.89
C GLY A 245 20.79 11.98 4.01
N GLY A 246 20.76 12.50 5.24
CA GLY A 246 20.48 13.92 5.52
C GLY A 246 19.03 14.38 5.32
N ASN A 247 18.08 13.47 5.08
CA ASN A 247 16.69 13.86 4.82
C ASN A 247 15.95 14.24 6.10
N THR A 248 14.93 15.09 5.95
CA THR A 248 14.03 15.48 7.04
C THR A 248 12.60 15.06 6.76
N TYR A 249 12.00 14.31 7.68
CA TYR A 249 10.58 13.94 7.69
C TYR A 249 9.90 14.60 8.88
N ARG A 250 9.09 15.63 8.65
CA ARG A 250 8.60 16.48 9.73
C ARG A 250 7.12 16.83 9.64
N GLY A 251 6.40 16.71 10.76
CA GLY A 251 5.03 17.23 10.85
C GLY A 251 4.03 16.50 9.94
N ASN A 252 4.39 15.31 9.43
CA ASN A 252 3.51 14.51 8.60
C ASN A 252 2.50 13.74 9.47
N VAL A 253 1.35 13.43 8.89
CA VAL A 253 0.33 12.58 9.52
C VAL A 253 0.24 11.25 8.78
N PHE A 254 0.27 10.15 9.53
CA PHE A 254 0.01 8.80 9.03
C PHE A 254 -1.30 8.31 9.65
N LYS A 255 -2.35 8.20 8.85
CA LYS A 255 -3.70 7.82 9.27
C LYS A 255 -4.06 6.47 8.68
N GLN A 256 -4.23 5.46 9.53
CA GLN A 256 -4.67 4.12 9.13
C GLN A 256 -3.86 3.53 7.96
N SER A 257 -2.56 3.83 7.88
CA SER A 257 -1.67 3.32 6.84
C SER A 257 -0.96 2.06 7.34
N ARG A 258 -1.07 0.95 6.59
CA ARG A 258 -0.38 -0.30 6.90
C ARG A 258 1.09 -0.19 6.47
N GLY A 259 2.01 -0.51 7.39
CA GLY A 259 3.44 -0.30 7.20
C GLY A 259 4.00 0.86 8.02
N ALA A 260 5.23 1.28 7.71
CA ALA A 260 6.01 2.21 8.54
C ALA A 260 6.74 3.30 7.72
N LEU A 261 7.19 4.34 8.42
CA LEU A 261 8.28 5.21 7.96
C LEU A 261 9.60 4.49 8.24
N VAL A 262 10.29 4.08 7.18
CA VAL A 262 11.49 3.26 7.27
C VAL A 262 12.73 4.04 6.85
N LEU A 263 13.68 4.13 7.78
CA LEU A 263 15.04 4.60 7.53
C LEU A 263 15.86 3.46 6.90
N ARG A 264 15.46 3.04 5.69
CA ARG A 264 15.86 1.76 5.07
C ARG A 264 17.34 1.72 4.72
N HIS A 265 17.87 2.77 4.11
CA HIS A 265 19.29 3.01 3.88
C HIS A 265 19.64 4.49 4.09
N GLY A 266 20.92 4.77 4.24
CA GLY A 266 21.47 6.13 4.38
C GLY A 266 21.45 6.66 5.81
N ASP A 267 22.40 7.56 6.09
CA ASP A 267 22.76 7.99 7.43
C ASP A 267 22.29 9.42 7.74
N GLY A 268 22.13 9.75 9.02
CA GLY A 268 21.98 11.14 9.46
C GLY A 268 20.62 11.77 9.14
N ASN A 269 19.54 10.99 9.08
CA ASN A 269 18.20 11.52 8.80
C ASN A 269 17.50 11.99 10.08
N LEU A 270 16.56 12.92 9.92
CA LEU A 270 15.73 13.48 10.98
C LEU A 270 14.26 13.12 10.77
N VAL A 271 13.67 12.41 11.72
CA VAL A 271 12.23 12.11 11.79
C VAL A 271 11.65 12.79 13.01
N GLU A 272 10.93 13.90 12.82
CA GLU A 272 10.44 14.69 13.94
C GLU A 272 9.01 15.20 13.85
N ARG A 273 8.33 15.28 15.00
CA ARG A 273 7.00 15.89 15.11
C ARG A 273 5.93 15.27 14.19
N ASN A 274 6.13 14.02 13.75
CA ASN A 274 5.14 13.29 12.97
C ASN A 274 4.08 12.68 13.90
N VAL A 275 2.88 12.50 13.38
CA VAL A 275 1.73 11.94 14.11
C VAL A 275 1.21 10.69 13.41
N PHE A 276 1.12 9.59 14.13
CA PHE A 276 0.64 8.31 13.63
C PHE A 276 -0.63 7.91 14.37
N PHE A 277 -1.72 7.76 13.62
CA PHE A 277 -3.03 7.30 14.11
C PHE A 277 -3.37 5.97 13.45
N GLY A 278 -3.22 4.86 14.17
CA GLY A 278 -3.56 3.54 13.63
C GLY A 278 -5.04 3.19 13.73
N ASP A 279 -5.74 3.76 14.70
CA ASP A 279 -7.13 3.40 15.07
C ASP A 279 -7.37 1.88 15.22
N GLY A 280 -6.32 1.13 15.57
CA GLY A 280 -6.39 -0.33 15.70
C GLY A 280 -6.43 -1.11 14.38
N LYS A 281 -6.31 -0.45 13.22
CA LYS A 281 -6.23 -1.15 11.93
C LYS A 281 -4.98 -2.04 11.91
N ALA A 282 -5.16 -3.31 11.51
CA ALA A 282 -4.08 -4.29 11.49
C ALA A 282 -2.88 -3.80 10.69
N ASN A 283 -1.66 -4.14 11.14
CA ASN A 283 -0.40 -3.79 10.48
C ASN A 283 -0.11 -2.27 10.34
N THR A 284 -0.84 -1.38 11.01
CA THR A 284 -0.42 0.03 11.09
C THR A 284 0.84 0.14 11.94
N GLY A 285 1.93 0.61 11.35
CA GLY A 285 3.22 0.76 12.01
C GLY A 285 3.61 2.21 12.24
N GLY A 286 4.80 2.39 12.82
CA GLY A 286 5.36 3.69 13.14
C GLY A 286 6.68 3.92 12.43
N ILE A 287 7.78 3.84 13.18
CA ILE A 287 9.10 4.21 12.69
C ILE A 287 10.06 3.03 12.81
N ARG A 288 10.74 2.69 11.71
CA ARG A 288 11.77 1.64 11.66
C ARG A 288 13.15 2.25 11.47
N VAL A 289 14.04 2.03 12.44
CA VAL A 289 15.38 2.61 12.53
C VAL A 289 16.42 1.56 12.14
N ILE A 290 17.19 1.89 11.10
CA ILE A 290 18.35 1.15 10.59
C ILE A 290 19.45 2.19 10.29
N ASN A 291 20.69 1.75 10.09
CA ASN A 291 21.81 2.60 9.69
C ASN A 291 22.18 3.64 10.77
N ARG A 292 23.04 4.61 10.42
CA ARG A 292 23.77 5.40 11.42
C ARG A 292 23.17 6.80 11.61
N LYS A 293 23.43 7.38 12.79
CA LYS A 293 23.19 8.80 13.12
C LYS A 293 21.74 9.27 12.93
N GLN A 294 20.79 8.34 12.97
CA GLN A 294 19.37 8.66 12.83
C GLN A 294 18.87 9.43 14.05
N THR A 295 18.08 10.48 13.84
CA THR A 295 17.41 11.21 14.92
C THR A 295 15.90 11.04 14.78
N VAL A 296 15.27 10.45 15.80
CA VAL A 296 13.82 10.24 15.88
C VAL A 296 13.30 10.93 17.13
N ARG A 297 12.62 12.07 16.97
CA ARG A 297 12.20 12.88 18.13
C ARG A 297 10.85 13.56 18.05
N HIS A 298 10.21 13.76 19.20
CA HIS A 298 8.93 14.49 19.28
C HIS A 298 7.80 13.90 18.43
N ASN A 299 7.89 12.63 18.04
CA ASN A 299 6.81 11.96 17.29
C ASN A 299 5.74 11.43 18.27
N TYR A 300 4.50 11.41 17.81
CA TYR A 300 3.35 10.90 18.55
C TYR A 300 2.74 9.71 17.81
N LEU A 301 2.54 8.59 18.51
CA LEU A 301 2.10 7.33 17.93
C LEU A 301 0.96 6.73 18.78
N GLU A 302 -0.23 6.61 18.21
CA GLU A 302 -1.45 6.18 18.91
C GLU A 302 -2.17 5.03 18.19
N ASN A 303 -2.60 4.02 18.96
CA ASN A 303 -3.45 2.92 18.51
C ASN A 303 -2.88 2.15 17.29
N LEU A 304 -1.57 1.92 17.27
CA LEU A 304 -0.89 1.17 16.20
C LEU A 304 -0.91 -0.33 16.47
N ALA A 305 -1.52 -1.11 15.58
CA ALA A 305 -1.69 -2.56 15.75
C ALA A 305 -0.58 -3.43 15.14
N GLY A 306 0.39 -2.83 14.43
CA GLY A 306 1.45 -3.60 13.78
C GLY A 306 2.47 -4.22 14.75
N ASP A 307 3.16 -5.24 14.27
CA ASP A 307 4.26 -5.95 14.95
C ASP A 307 5.40 -6.22 13.96
N GLY A 308 6.49 -6.83 14.45
CA GLY A 308 7.64 -7.16 13.63
C GLY A 308 8.23 -5.90 12.98
N TYR A 309 8.27 -5.90 11.65
CA TYR A 309 8.71 -4.77 10.84
C TYR A 309 7.71 -3.62 10.73
N SER A 310 6.46 -3.84 11.10
CA SER A 310 5.41 -2.83 11.22
C SER A 310 5.16 -2.42 12.67
N SER A 311 6.10 -2.62 13.59
CA SER A 311 5.95 -2.16 14.98
C SER A 311 5.82 -0.63 15.05
N ALA A 312 5.27 -0.11 16.16
CA ALA A 312 5.23 1.33 16.39
C ALA A 312 6.65 1.93 16.47
N LEU A 313 7.61 1.16 16.98
CA LEU A 313 9.04 1.41 16.85
C LEU A 313 9.74 0.08 16.59
N SER A 314 10.60 0.04 15.58
CA SER A 314 11.53 -1.08 15.36
C SER A 314 12.96 -0.56 15.33
N ILE A 315 13.83 -1.07 16.20
CA ILE A 315 15.28 -0.84 16.15
C ILE A 315 15.93 -2.14 15.67
N MET A 316 16.49 -2.12 14.47
CA MET A 316 16.94 -3.34 13.81
C MET A 316 18.37 -3.76 14.21
N TYR A 317 18.61 -5.06 14.13
CA TYR A 317 19.96 -5.61 13.98
C TYR A 317 20.47 -5.40 12.56
N GLY A 318 21.78 -5.22 12.43
CA GLY A 318 22.48 -5.12 11.15
C GLY A 318 23.24 -6.39 10.79
N VAL A 319 23.71 -6.42 9.55
CA VAL A 319 24.69 -7.39 9.06
C VAL A 319 26.10 -6.85 9.35
N PRO A 320 26.99 -7.61 10.00
CA PRO A 320 28.38 -7.21 10.17
C PRO A 320 29.04 -6.95 8.81
N ASN A 321 29.78 -5.84 8.66
CA ASN A 321 30.38 -5.43 7.38
C ASN A 321 29.36 -5.42 6.22
N SER A 322 28.14 -4.96 6.51
CA SER A 322 27.00 -4.99 5.59
C SER A 322 27.33 -4.38 4.22
N PRO A 323 27.04 -5.09 3.11
CA PRO A 323 26.87 -4.46 1.81
C PRO A 323 25.78 -3.38 1.83
N ALA A 324 25.85 -2.42 0.91
CA ALA A 324 24.93 -1.27 0.86
C ALA A 324 23.44 -1.66 0.68
N ASN A 325 23.16 -2.79 0.01
CA ASN A 325 21.81 -3.30 -0.21
C ASN A 325 21.27 -4.21 0.92
N ARG A 326 22.07 -4.47 1.97
CA ARG A 326 21.63 -5.22 3.16
C ARG A 326 21.20 -4.25 4.28
N TYR A 327 21.42 -4.62 5.54
CA TYR A 327 21.01 -3.84 6.71
C TYR A 327 22.25 -3.37 7.47
N VAL A 328 22.58 -2.09 7.39
CA VAL A 328 23.71 -1.53 8.15
C VAL A 328 23.34 -1.44 9.63
N GLN A 329 24.29 -1.77 10.49
CA GLN A 329 24.16 -1.67 11.95
C GLN A 329 23.63 -0.31 12.38
N VAL A 330 22.69 -0.32 13.32
CA VAL A 330 22.26 0.91 14.00
C VAL A 330 23.41 1.41 14.88
N ASP A 331 23.90 2.61 14.56
CA ASP A 331 25.01 3.25 15.29
C ASP A 331 24.71 4.73 15.49
N GLN A 332 24.90 5.24 16.71
CA GLN A 332 24.64 6.64 17.07
C GLN A 332 23.19 7.11 16.82
N ALA A 333 22.21 6.21 16.95
CA ALA A 333 20.81 6.59 16.87
C ALA A 333 20.36 7.38 18.11
N ARG A 334 19.56 8.42 17.91
CA ARG A 334 18.97 9.25 18.96
C ARG A 334 17.45 9.17 18.89
N ILE A 335 16.86 8.42 19.81
CA ILE A 335 15.40 8.21 19.88
C ILE A 335 14.89 8.89 21.14
N GLU A 336 14.40 10.11 21.00
CA GLU A 336 14.22 11.03 22.12
C GLU A 336 12.84 11.68 22.14
N ARG A 337 12.21 11.80 23.31
CA ARG A 337 10.99 12.61 23.48
C ARG A 337 9.85 12.18 22.54
N ASN A 338 9.67 10.88 22.30
CA ASN A 338 8.51 10.36 21.55
C ASN A 338 7.43 9.88 22.51
N THR A 339 6.16 9.97 22.10
CA THR A 339 5.01 9.47 22.86
C THR A 339 4.38 8.28 22.14
N PHE A 340 4.26 7.15 22.83
CA PHE A 340 3.60 5.93 22.36
C PHE A 340 2.38 5.66 23.25
N VAL A 341 1.18 5.62 22.66
CA VAL A 341 -0.08 5.39 23.38
C VAL A 341 -0.82 4.22 22.76
N THR A 342 -1.10 3.18 23.56
CA THR A 342 -1.88 2.01 23.14
C THR A 342 -1.31 1.38 21.85
N VAL A 343 0.01 1.21 21.81
CA VAL A 343 0.70 0.56 20.69
C VAL A 343 0.85 -0.92 20.95
N ASN A 344 0.76 -1.74 19.91
CA ASN A 344 0.87 -3.19 20.02
C ASN A 344 2.32 -3.63 20.30
N GLN A 345 3.30 -3.04 19.61
CA GLN A 345 4.71 -3.45 19.75
C GLN A 345 5.71 -2.29 19.65
N LEU A 346 6.71 -2.32 20.55
CA LEU A 346 8.00 -1.65 20.46
C LEU A 346 9.08 -2.73 20.39
N TYR A 347 9.73 -2.88 19.24
CA TYR A 347 10.63 -4.00 18.98
C TYR A 347 12.09 -3.55 18.97
N PHE A 348 12.81 -3.92 20.03
CA PHE A 348 14.26 -3.79 20.12
C PHE A 348 14.92 -5.09 19.67
N GLY A 349 15.82 -5.01 18.70
CA GLY A 349 16.47 -6.20 18.14
C GLY A 349 15.76 -6.79 16.92
N ALA A 350 14.92 -6.01 16.25
CA ALA A 350 14.12 -6.49 15.13
C ALA A 350 15.01 -7.06 14.01
N GLY A 351 14.60 -8.20 13.45
CA GLY A 351 15.31 -8.87 12.35
C GLY A 351 16.58 -9.64 12.77
N MET A 352 16.92 -9.73 14.05
CA MET A 352 18.06 -10.56 14.48
C MET A 352 17.88 -12.02 14.05
N ASP A 353 18.88 -12.55 13.36
CA ASP A 353 18.95 -13.93 12.90
C ASP A 353 20.43 -14.33 12.68
N ALA A 354 20.67 -15.44 11.98
CA ALA A 354 22.02 -15.93 11.69
C ALA A 354 22.86 -15.00 10.79
N GLU A 355 22.23 -14.10 10.01
CA GLU A 355 22.91 -13.11 9.16
C GLU A 355 23.01 -11.75 9.87
N ARG A 356 21.90 -11.28 10.43
CA ARG A 356 21.75 -10.00 11.11
C ARG A 356 22.14 -10.15 12.57
N THR A 357 23.44 -10.16 12.84
CA THR A 357 24.02 -10.40 14.16
C THR A 357 24.60 -9.15 14.84
N ALA A 358 24.66 -8.00 14.15
CA ALA A 358 25.20 -6.76 14.69
C ALA A 358 24.13 -5.98 15.48
N ALA A 359 24.23 -5.99 16.81
CA ALA A 359 23.34 -5.25 17.71
C ALA A 359 23.48 -3.72 17.56
N PRO A 360 22.46 -2.92 17.94
CA PRO A 360 22.59 -1.47 17.99
C PRO A 360 23.72 -1.00 18.93
N ILE A 361 24.49 0.01 18.54
CA ILE A 361 25.62 0.56 19.31
C ILE A 361 25.60 2.09 19.41
N ASN A 362 26.28 2.63 20.42
CA ASN A 362 26.45 4.07 20.68
C ASN A 362 25.16 4.89 20.64
N SER A 363 24.03 4.25 20.89
CA SER A 363 22.70 4.80 20.64
C SER A 363 22.04 5.23 21.95
N ARG A 364 20.97 6.01 21.85
CA ARG A 364 20.26 6.55 23.01
C ARG A 364 18.75 6.46 22.84
N PHE A 365 18.07 6.00 23.89
CA PHE A 365 16.63 6.02 24.03
C PHE A 365 16.26 6.86 25.26
N ALA A 366 15.76 8.08 25.07
CA ALA A 366 15.66 9.03 26.18
C ALA A 366 14.42 9.91 26.22
N GLY A 367 13.88 10.11 27.43
CA GLY A 367 12.74 11.01 27.63
C GLY A 367 11.48 10.56 26.88
N ASN A 368 11.39 9.31 26.45
CA ASN A 368 10.21 8.78 25.77
C ASN A 368 9.10 8.46 26.78
N LEU A 369 7.85 8.55 26.36
CA LEU A 369 6.68 8.21 27.14
C LEU A 369 5.97 7.00 26.50
N ILE A 370 5.77 5.94 27.27
CA ILE A 370 5.07 4.71 26.85
C ILE A 370 3.85 4.54 27.74
N VAL A 371 2.65 4.64 27.17
CA VAL A 371 1.38 4.43 27.89
C VAL A 371 0.65 3.28 27.20
N ALA A 372 0.58 2.13 27.86
CA ALA A 372 -0.04 0.94 27.30
C ALA A 372 -0.75 0.13 28.39
N ALA A 373 -1.86 -0.52 28.03
CA ALA A 373 -2.61 -1.39 28.95
C ALA A 373 -1.91 -2.74 29.19
N SER A 374 -1.10 -3.19 28.24
CA SER A 374 -0.29 -4.42 28.27
C SER A 374 1.14 -4.12 27.85
N ASP A 375 2.08 -5.02 28.17
CA ASP A 375 3.49 -4.86 27.80
C ASP A 375 3.67 -4.84 26.26
N PRO A 376 4.03 -3.68 25.65
CA PRO A 376 4.24 -3.60 24.22
C PRO A 376 5.67 -3.96 23.82
N VAL A 377 6.59 -4.17 24.77
CA VAL A 377 8.02 -4.30 24.46
C VAL A 377 8.35 -5.72 24.05
N ARG A 378 8.98 -5.87 22.89
CA ARG A 378 9.68 -7.09 22.48
C ARG A 378 11.18 -6.80 22.42
N VAL A 379 11.97 -7.65 23.06
CA VAL A 379 13.44 -7.60 23.02
C VAL A 379 13.95 -8.88 22.41
N LEU A 380 14.90 -8.75 21.48
CA LEU A 380 15.69 -9.84 20.96
C LEU A 380 17.17 -9.43 20.96
N GLY A 381 18.03 -10.27 21.53
CA GLY A 381 19.45 -10.00 21.61
C GLY A 381 19.86 -8.95 22.67
N ASP A 382 21.02 -8.35 22.45
CA ASP A 382 21.70 -7.40 23.31
C ASP A 382 21.22 -5.95 23.09
N LEU A 383 21.01 -5.24 24.20
CA LEU A 383 20.62 -3.83 24.25
C LEU A 383 21.71 -2.93 24.85
N SER A 384 22.88 -3.48 25.24
CA SER A 384 23.94 -2.78 25.95
C SER A 384 24.46 -1.53 25.22
N GLY A 385 24.39 -1.54 23.89
CA GLY A 385 24.77 -0.40 23.04
C GLY A 385 23.74 0.72 22.97
N ILE A 386 22.61 0.63 23.69
CA ILE A 386 21.59 1.67 23.79
C ILE A 386 21.53 2.20 25.22
N ALA A 387 21.86 3.48 25.40
CA ALA A 387 21.72 4.16 26.68
C ALA A 387 20.25 4.59 26.91
N PHE A 388 19.62 4.03 27.94
CA PHE A 388 18.27 4.39 28.36
C PHE A 388 18.34 5.46 29.45
N THR A 389 17.70 6.62 29.23
CA THR A 389 17.72 7.72 30.22
C THR A 389 16.39 8.46 30.33
N SER A 390 15.89 8.63 31.55
CA SER A 390 14.71 9.45 31.86
C SER A 390 13.45 9.10 31.07
N ASN A 391 13.27 7.84 30.67
CA ASN A 391 12.04 7.39 30.04
C ASN A 391 10.96 7.15 31.09
N LEU A 392 9.70 7.26 30.69
CA LEU A 392 8.55 6.99 31.55
C LEU A 392 7.63 5.97 30.88
N GLN A 393 7.20 4.98 31.66
CA GLN A 393 6.17 4.04 31.27
C GLN A 393 4.99 4.01 32.25
N SER A 394 3.79 3.69 31.75
CA SER A 394 2.57 3.66 32.54
C SER A 394 1.61 2.54 32.14
N PRO A 395 0.92 1.88 33.12
CA PRO A 395 1.11 2.01 34.58
C PRO A 395 2.34 1.25 35.09
N LEU A 396 2.64 0.10 34.49
CA LEU A 396 3.91 -0.64 34.50
C LEU A 396 3.89 -1.51 33.24
N ALA A 397 4.40 -0.97 32.13
CA ALA A 397 4.23 -1.62 30.82
C ALA A 397 5.17 -2.82 30.66
N SER A 398 6.50 -2.63 30.79
CA SER A 398 7.49 -3.68 30.58
C SER A 398 8.52 -3.79 31.68
N THR A 399 8.85 -5.03 32.05
CA THR A 399 10.02 -5.40 32.85
C THR A 399 11.25 -5.75 32.00
N ARG A 400 11.12 -5.72 30.67
CA ARG A 400 12.18 -6.12 29.72
C ARG A 400 13.17 -5.03 29.36
N LEU A 401 12.84 -3.76 29.65
CA LEU A 401 13.75 -2.64 29.41
C LEU A 401 14.78 -2.54 30.55
N PRO A 402 16.05 -2.17 30.24
CA PRO A 402 17.08 -1.98 31.25
C PRO A 402 16.82 -0.72 32.11
N GLY A 403 17.74 -0.41 33.03
CA GLY A 403 17.67 0.81 33.86
C GLY A 403 17.54 2.10 33.04
N GLY A 404 16.96 3.16 33.64
CA GLY A 404 16.69 4.43 32.96
C GLY A 404 15.27 4.56 32.39
N VAL A 405 14.38 3.65 32.78
CA VAL A 405 12.93 3.69 32.51
C VAL A 405 12.19 3.66 33.84
N ASN A 406 11.53 4.77 34.19
CA ASN A 406 10.72 4.88 35.40
C ASN A 406 9.29 4.41 35.12
N SER A 407 8.69 3.70 36.07
CA SER A 407 7.29 3.24 35.99
C SER A 407 6.43 4.00 36.98
N ARG A 408 5.34 4.61 36.51
CA ARG A 408 4.27 5.13 37.37
C ARG A 408 2.97 5.30 36.60
N GLN A 409 1.86 5.42 37.31
CA GLN A 409 0.60 5.82 36.71
C GLN A 409 0.70 7.22 36.10
N VAL A 410 0.33 7.33 34.82
CA VAL A 410 0.27 8.58 34.05
C VAL A 410 -1.19 8.74 33.63
N THR A 411 -1.74 9.90 33.91
CA THR A 411 -3.08 10.26 33.41
C THR A 411 -2.90 11.00 32.10
N MET A 412 -3.65 10.59 31.09
CA MET A 412 -3.60 11.18 29.76
C MET A 412 -4.94 11.85 29.47
N THR A 413 -4.92 13.13 29.10
CA THR A 413 -6.11 13.87 28.67
C THR A 413 -5.98 14.27 27.21
N ARG A 414 -7.08 14.18 26.44
CA ARG A 414 -7.09 14.60 25.04
C ARG A 414 -7.11 16.12 24.98
N ALA A 415 -6.03 16.72 24.51
CA ALA A 415 -5.90 18.16 24.34
C ALA A 415 -6.78 18.67 23.17
N SER A 416 -6.93 19.99 23.07
CA SER A 416 -7.63 20.64 21.95
C SER A 416 -6.96 20.38 20.59
N THR A 417 -5.68 20.02 20.57
CA THR A 417 -4.96 19.57 19.38
C THR A 417 -5.44 18.21 18.87
N GLY A 418 -6.22 17.47 19.66
CA GLY A 418 -6.66 16.11 19.37
C GLY A 418 -5.70 15.02 19.86
N LEU A 419 -4.51 15.36 20.35
CA LEU A 419 -3.53 14.41 20.89
C LEU A 419 -3.73 14.15 22.39
N LEU A 420 -3.40 12.95 22.86
CA LEU A 420 -3.34 12.67 24.30
C LEU A 420 -2.05 13.24 24.89
N VAL A 421 -2.19 14.02 25.97
CA VAL A 421 -1.07 14.66 26.68
C VAL A 421 -1.07 14.17 28.13
N ALA A 422 0.12 13.96 28.69
CA ALA A 422 0.27 13.56 30.08
C ALA A 422 0.00 14.72 31.04
N ASP A 423 -0.97 14.58 31.93
CA ASP A 423 -1.37 15.65 32.87
C ASP A 423 -0.38 15.81 34.03
N ASN A 424 0.24 14.70 34.44
CA ASN A 424 1.08 14.61 35.63
C ASN A 424 2.54 14.26 35.32
N ALA A 425 2.99 14.42 34.06
CA ALA A 425 4.36 14.17 33.65
C ALA A 425 4.88 15.24 32.69
N THR A 426 5.90 15.99 33.13
CA THR A 426 6.60 16.99 32.33
C THR A 426 7.96 16.47 31.88
N GLY A 427 8.51 17.01 30.80
CA GLY A 427 9.86 16.66 30.33
C GLY A 427 10.00 15.27 29.70
N VAL A 428 8.93 14.47 29.61
CA VAL A 428 8.87 13.19 28.89
C VAL A 428 7.85 13.23 27.74
N GLY A 429 7.98 12.32 26.78
CA GLY A 429 7.13 12.25 25.61
C GLY A 429 7.35 13.38 24.61
N ALA A 430 6.51 13.39 23.58
CA ALA A 430 6.40 14.47 22.61
C ALA A 430 6.05 15.81 23.28
N ASP A 431 6.24 16.90 22.54
CA ASP A 431 5.88 18.23 23.03
C ASP A 431 4.37 18.28 23.32
N PRO A 432 3.92 18.65 24.53
CA PRO A 432 2.50 18.86 24.83
C PRO A 432 1.80 19.85 23.88
N ALA A 433 2.55 20.79 23.31
CA ALA A 433 2.06 21.76 22.33
C ALA A 433 2.14 21.24 20.88
N LEU A 434 2.46 19.96 20.66
CA LEU A 434 2.47 19.36 19.33
C LEU A 434 1.08 19.46 18.70
N SER A 435 1.01 20.14 17.56
CA SER A 435 -0.11 20.12 16.63
C SER A 435 0.30 19.41 15.35
N TYR A 436 -0.69 18.95 14.59
CA TYR A 436 -0.49 18.34 13.28
C TYR A 436 -1.34 19.05 12.23
N ILE A 437 -0.91 18.96 10.96
CA ILE A 437 -1.64 19.57 9.85
C ILE A 437 -3.04 18.95 9.73
N ALA A 438 -4.07 19.78 9.54
CA ALA A 438 -5.42 19.27 9.38
C ALA A 438 -5.58 18.60 8.00
N ARG A 439 -6.37 17.52 7.92
CA ARG A 439 -6.68 16.81 6.66
C ARG A 439 -7.24 17.74 5.56
N ALA A 440 -7.97 18.79 5.94
CA ALA A 440 -8.52 19.76 5.00
C ALA A 440 -7.46 20.72 4.42
N GLN A 441 -6.28 20.84 5.03
CA GLN A 441 -5.19 21.74 4.65
C GLN A 441 -4.15 21.09 3.73
N VAL A 442 -4.33 19.81 3.37
CA VAL A 442 -3.48 19.08 2.43
C VAL A 442 -4.22 18.80 1.12
N GLY A 443 -3.47 18.58 0.04
CA GLY A 443 -4.02 18.44 -1.30
C GLY A 443 -4.81 19.66 -1.74
N VAL A 444 -5.78 19.46 -2.63
CA VAL A 444 -6.67 20.52 -3.12
C VAL A 444 -8.04 20.54 -2.42
N SER A 445 -8.71 21.70 -2.45
CA SER A 445 -10.08 21.88 -1.94
C SER A 445 -11.17 21.57 -2.98
N TRP A 446 -10.83 21.64 -4.26
CA TRP A 446 -11.75 21.49 -5.38
C TRP A 446 -11.89 20.04 -5.89
N TYR A 447 -11.12 19.10 -5.33
CA TYR A 447 -11.24 17.66 -5.62
C TYR A 447 -11.50 16.87 -4.33
N PRO A 448 -12.46 15.93 -4.33
CA PRO A 448 -12.81 15.16 -3.14
C PRO A 448 -11.71 14.17 -2.74
N LYS A 449 -11.43 14.07 -1.44
CA LYS A 449 -10.44 13.15 -0.85
C LYS A 449 -10.98 11.73 -0.59
N GLN A 450 -12.06 11.33 -1.24
CA GLN A 450 -12.67 9.99 -1.21
C GLN A 450 -13.93 10.00 -2.08
N ALA A 451 -13.95 9.20 -3.14
CA ALA A 451 -15.19 8.76 -3.76
C ALA A 451 -15.64 7.46 -3.08
N ALA A 452 -16.92 7.34 -2.75
CA ALA A 452 -17.45 6.09 -2.22
C ALA A 452 -17.33 5.00 -3.31
N GLN A 453 -16.53 3.97 -3.07
CA GLN A 453 -16.56 2.77 -3.90
C GLN A 453 -17.77 1.93 -3.51
N ALA A 454 -18.53 1.45 -4.49
CA ALA A 454 -19.59 0.50 -4.23
C ALA A 454 -18.99 -0.76 -3.59
N VAL A 455 -19.70 -1.34 -2.63
CA VAL A 455 -19.42 -2.66 -2.06
C VAL A 455 -20.63 -3.56 -2.32
N THR A 456 -20.47 -4.87 -2.13
CA THR A 456 -21.60 -5.80 -2.23
C THR A 456 -22.75 -5.34 -1.31
N ASP A 457 -23.99 -5.46 -1.79
CA ASP A 457 -25.22 -5.06 -1.08
C ASP A 457 -25.43 -3.56 -0.81
N SER A 458 -24.62 -2.68 -1.42
CA SER A 458 -24.84 -1.23 -1.36
C SER A 458 -25.86 -0.71 -2.38
N GLY A 459 -26.24 -1.53 -3.35
CA GLY A 459 -27.11 -1.18 -4.48
C GLY A 459 -28.56 -1.65 -4.34
N ARG A 460 -29.24 -1.75 -5.49
CA ARG A 460 -30.64 -2.15 -5.59
C ARG A 460 -30.80 -3.66 -5.43
N ARG A 461 -31.96 -4.06 -4.90
CA ARG A 461 -32.41 -5.46 -4.89
C ARG A 461 -33.29 -5.75 -6.11
N THR A 462 -32.95 -6.80 -6.85
CA THR A 462 -33.70 -7.24 -8.03
C THR A 462 -34.05 -8.72 -7.89
N ARG A 463 -35.35 -9.04 -7.99
CA ARG A 463 -35.83 -10.42 -7.97
C ARG A 463 -35.58 -11.09 -9.33
N VAL A 464 -35.05 -12.31 -9.33
CA VAL A 464 -34.77 -13.10 -10.53
C VAL A 464 -35.55 -14.41 -10.47
N ARG A 465 -36.42 -14.67 -11.45
CA ARG A 465 -37.18 -15.92 -11.54
C ARG A 465 -36.35 -17.02 -12.20
N PRO A 466 -36.61 -18.31 -11.91
CA PRO A 466 -35.88 -19.41 -12.53
C PRO A 466 -36.15 -19.49 -14.03
N GLY A 467 -35.15 -19.91 -14.81
CA GLY A 467 -35.27 -20.07 -16.25
C GLY A 467 -33.91 -20.22 -16.95
N GLN A 468 -33.95 -20.49 -18.25
CA GLN A 468 -32.76 -20.38 -19.11
C GLN A 468 -32.38 -18.91 -19.26
N ALA A 469 -31.08 -18.61 -19.23
CA ALA A 469 -30.49 -17.26 -19.37
C ALA A 469 -30.93 -16.20 -18.34
N SER A 470 -31.97 -16.44 -17.54
CA SER A 470 -32.51 -15.51 -16.55
C SER A 470 -31.46 -14.91 -15.60
N LEU A 471 -30.52 -15.76 -15.14
CA LEU A 471 -29.43 -15.30 -14.28
C LEU A 471 -28.37 -14.55 -15.08
N THR A 472 -28.03 -15.02 -16.28
CA THR A 472 -27.09 -14.35 -17.19
C THR A 472 -27.54 -12.92 -17.50
N ASP A 473 -28.80 -12.76 -17.91
CA ASP A 473 -29.40 -11.45 -18.20
C ASP A 473 -29.40 -10.56 -16.95
N ALA A 474 -29.75 -11.12 -15.79
CA ALA A 474 -29.79 -10.37 -14.54
C ALA A 474 -28.40 -9.87 -14.11
N VAL A 475 -27.35 -10.68 -14.29
CA VAL A 475 -25.96 -10.27 -14.01
C VAL A 475 -25.54 -9.15 -14.96
N ALA A 476 -25.81 -9.28 -16.27
CA ALA A 476 -25.44 -8.27 -17.25
C ALA A 476 -26.07 -6.89 -16.97
N HIS A 477 -27.29 -6.85 -16.44
CA HIS A 477 -28.03 -5.62 -16.14
C HIS A 477 -27.85 -5.10 -14.70
N ALA A 478 -27.13 -5.80 -13.83
CA ALA A 478 -26.95 -5.40 -12.43
C ALA A 478 -26.03 -4.17 -12.32
N GLY A 479 -26.37 -3.20 -11.47
CA GLY A 479 -25.50 -2.08 -11.12
C GLY A 479 -24.43 -2.45 -10.07
N PRO A 480 -23.39 -1.61 -9.88
CA PRO A 480 -22.42 -1.81 -8.81
C PRO A 480 -23.08 -1.86 -7.43
N GLY A 481 -22.83 -2.93 -6.68
CA GLY A 481 -23.38 -3.18 -5.36
C GLY A 481 -24.76 -3.83 -5.32
N ASP A 482 -25.37 -4.10 -6.48
CA ASP A 482 -26.71 -4.69 -6.54
C ASP A 482 -26.77 -6.12 -5.95
N ARG A 483 -27.97 -6.48 -5.50
CA ARG A 483 -28.33 -7.82 -5.04
C ARG A 483 -29.38 -8.44 -5.95
N LEU A 484 -29.04 -9.61 -6.52
CA LEU A 484 -29.94 -10.48 -7.24
C LEU A 484 -30.55 -11.50 -6.28
N GLN A 485 -31.86 -11.37 -6.02
CA GLN A 485 -32.62 -12.28 -5.16
C GLN A 485 -33.25 -13.38 -6.01
N LEU A 486 -32.72 -14.59 -5.91
CA LEU A 486 -33.19 -15.74 -6.68
C LEU A 486 -34.37 -16.40 -5.95
N ASP A 487 -35.42 -16.71 -6.69
CA ASP A 487 -36.51 -17.56 -6.23
C ASP A 487 -36.06 -19.03 -6.16
N ALA A 488 -36.85 -19.87 -5.47
CA ALA A 488 -36.66 -21.30 -5.54
C ALA A 488 -36.92 -21.83 -6.96
N GLY A 489 -36.02 -22.66 -7.47
CA GLY A 489 -36.12 -23.26 -8.80
C GLY A 489 -34.76 -23.51 -9.43
N ARG A 490 -34.78 -23.86 -10.72
CA ARG A 490 -33.57 -24.18 -11.49
C ARG A 490 -33.20 -23.03 -12.43
N TYR A 491 -31.93 -22.64 -12.38
CA TYR A 491 -31.30 -21.66 -13.26
C TYR A 491 -30.29 -22.40 -14.14
N GLN A 492 -30.48 -22.34 -15.45
CA GLN A 492 -29.54 -22.87 -16.43
C GLN A 492 -28.71 -21.71 -16.97
N VAL A 493 -27.39 -21.80 -16.82
CA VAL A 493 -26.42 -20.77 -17.20
C VAL A 493 -25.50 -21.34 -18.27
N ASP A 494 -25.64 -20.84 -19.48
CA ASP A 494 -24.89 -21.36 -20.63
C ASP A 494 -23.73 -20.45 -21.07
N ASP A 495 -23.49 -19.37 -20.33
CA ASP A 495 -22.39 -18.40 -20.51
C ASP A 495 -21.57 -18.26 -19.22
N ILE A 496 -20.34 -17.75 -19.35
CA ILE A 496 -19.54 -17.35 -18.18
C ILE A 496 -20.10 -16.00 -17.68
N LEU A 497 -20.39 -15.92 -16.38
CA LEU A 497 -20.88 -14.70 -15.74
C LEU A 497 -19.70 -13.81 -15.34
N ASP A 498 -19.49 -12.74 -16.10
CA ASP A 498 -18.48 -11.72 -15.79
C ASP A 498 -18.92 -10.85 -14.60
N VAL A 499 -18.02 -10.70 -13.63
CA VAL A 499 -18.21 -9.90 -12.42
C VAL A 499 -17.14 -8.82 -12.41
N ASP A 500 -17.44 -7.68 -13.05
CA ASP A 500 -16.61 -6.47 -13.16
C ASP A 500 -17.01 -5.36 -12.17
N ARG A 501 -17.98 -5.67 -11.31
CA ARG A 501 -18.52 -4.78 -10.27
C ARG A 501 -18.87 -5.59 -9.02
N PRO A 502 -19.00 -4.97 -7.85
CA PRO A 502 -19.51 -5.66 -6.66
C PRO A 502 -20.92 -6.18 -6.91
N LEU A 503 -21.17 -7.47 -6.68
CA LEU A 503 -22.43 -8.13 -6.98
C LEU A 503 -22.76 -9.18 -5.92
N THR A 504 -24.03 -9.23 -5.51
CA THR A 504 -24.54 -10.27 -4.60
C THR A 504 -25.59 -11.13 -5.30
N LEU A 505 -25.44 -12.46 -5.26
CA LEU A 505 -26.47 -13.43 -5.65
C LEU A 505 -26.92 -14.19 -4.40
N GLU A 506 -28.21 -14.13 -4.12
CA GLU A 506 -28.77 -14.72 -2.90
C GLU A 506 -30.02 -15.55 -3.18
N GLY A 507 -29.98 -16.82 -2.81
CA GLY A 507 -31.12 -17.73 -2.91
C GLY A 507 -32.21 -17.48 -1.84
N PRO A 508 -33.33 -18.19 -1.97
CA PRO A 508 -34.50 -17.96 -1.13
C PRO A 508 -34.26 -18.41 0.31
N GLN A 509 -35.05 -17.89 1.26
CA GLN A 509 -35.03 -18.37 2.66
C GLN A 509 -35.60 -19.78 2.81
N ARG A 510 -36.46 -20.22 1.90
CA ARG A 510 -37.08 -21.55 1.87
C ARG A 510 -37.01 -22.12 0.45
N GLY A 511 -36.73 -23.41 0.32
CA GLY A 511 -36.47 -24.05 -0.97
C GLY A 511 -35.01 -23.87 -1.41
N ARG A 512 -34.69 -24.15 -2.67
CA ARG A 512 -33.33 -24.06 -3.23
C ARG A 512 -33.35 -23.30 -4.56
N ALA A 513 -32.40 -22.40 -4.75
CA ALA A 513 -32.06 -21.85 -6.05
C ALA A 513 -30.89 -22.67 -6.61
N ARG A 514 -31.18 -23.60 -7.52
CA ARG A 514 -30.20 -24.51 -8.11
C ARG A 514 -29.64 -23.95 -9.40
N ILE A 515 -28.36 -23.62 -9.43
CA ILE A 515 -27.62 -23.16 -10.59
C ILE A 515 -26.90 -24.35 -11.23
N ARG A 516 -27.14 -24.56 -12.52
CA ARG A 516 -26.39 -25.48 -13.37
C ARG A 516 -25.77 -24.71 -14.50
N PHE A 517 -24.51 -25.03 -14.81
CA PHE A 517 -23.76 -24.32 -15.83
C PHE A 517 -23.11 -25.27 -16.82
N SER A 518 -23.02 -24.85 -18.09
CA SER A 518 -22.51 -25.66 -19.20
C SER A 518 -21.17 -25.18 -19.76
N GLN A 519 -20.62 -24.09 -19.20
CA GLN A 519 -19.31 -23.57 -19.56
C GLN A 519 -18.20 -24.13 -18.66
N PRO A 520 -16.92 -24.03 -19.07
CA PRO A 520 -15.77 -24.42 -18.25
C PRO A 520 -15.67 -23.67 -16.92
N ALA A 521 -16.30 -22.49 -16.86
CA ALA A 521 -16.47 -21.73 -15.62
C ALA A 521 -17.88 -21.16 -15.46
N LEU A 522 -18.30 -20.93 -14.22
CA LEU A 522 -19.55 -20.22 -13.94
C LEU A 522 -19.32 -18.72 -13.76
N PHE A 523 -18.42 -18.30 -12.87
CA PHE A 523 -18.12 -16.89 -12.62
C PHE A 523 -16.68 -16.53 -13.01
N GLN A 524 -16.50 -15.40 -13.68
CA GLN A 524 -15.20 -14.76 -13.89
C GLN A 524 -15.18 -13.40 -13.16
N ILE A 525 -14.36 -13.27 -12.13
CA ILE A 525 -14.12 -11.98 -11.49
C ILE A 525 -13.14 -11.19 -12.37
N ALA A 526 -13.52 -9.97 -12.73
CA ALA A 526 -12.79 -9.02 -13.55
C ALA A 526 -12.43 -7.76 -12.72
N PRO A 527 -11.58 -6.83 -13.22
CA PRO A 527 -11.22 -5.62 -12.48
C PRO A 527 -12.45 -4.81 -12.06
N GLY A 528 -12.49 -4.37 -10.80
CA GLY A 528 -13.67 -3.73 -10.18
C GLY A 528 -14.69 -4.71 -9.58
N GLY A 529 -14.54 -6.01 -9.86
CA GLY A 529 -15.42 -7.06 -9.37
C GLY A 529 -15.31 -7.34 -7.89
N SER A 530 -16.41 -7.77 -7.27
CA SER A 530 -16.44 -8.48 -5.99
C SER A 530 -17.72 -9.32 -5.96
N LEU A 531 -17.67 -10.52 -5.36
CA LEU A 531 -18.77 -11.47 -5.47
C LEU A 531 -19.20 -11.98 -4.09
N SER A 532 -20.49 -11.87 -3.81
CA SER A 532 -21.13 -12.49 -2.64
C SER A 532 -22.18 -13.50 -3.10
N LEU A 533 -22.01 -14.77 -2.72
CA LEU A 533 -22.94 -15.86 -3.00
C LEU A 533 -23.53 -16.35 -1.68
N ALA A 534 -24.85 -16.42 -1.58
CA ALA A 534 -25.51 -16.86 -0.36
C ALA A 534 -26.72 -17.75 -0.62
N ARG A 535 -26.85 -18.86 0.13
CA ARG A 535 -28.01 -19.77 0.08
C ARG A 535 -28.28 -20.35 -1.33
N LEU A 536 -27.23 -20.75 -2.03
CA LEU A 536 -27.32 -21.32 -3.38
C LEU A 536 -27.04 -22.82 -3.37
N GLU A 537 -27.52 -23.52 -4.40
CA GLU A 537 -27.08 -24.87 -4.74
C GLU A 537 -26.42 -24.81 -6.12
N ILE A 538 -25.12 -25.10 -6.20
CA ILE A 538 -24.34 -25.10 -7.44
C ILE A 538 -24.04 -26.55 -7.82
N ASP A 539 -24.59 -26.98 -8.96
CA ASP A 539 -24.55 -28.37 -9.44
C ASP A 539 -23.72 -28.47 -10.73
N GLY A 540 -22.54 -29.09 -10.63
CA GLY A 540 -21.55 -29.18 -11.71
C GLY A 540 -21.86 -30.21 -12.80
N ARG A 541 -22.95 -30.98 -12.70
CA ARG A 541 -23.26 -32.07 -13.67
C ARG A 541 -23.38 -31.65 -15.12
N ALA A 542 -23.68 -30.38 -15.38
CA ALA A 542 -23.82 -29.86 -16.74
C ALA A 542 -22.51 -29.29 -17.31
N ALA A 543 -21.45 -29.19 -16.50
CA ALA A 543 -20.16 -28.66 -16.91
C ALA A 543 -19.54 -29.54 -18.01
N PRO A 544 -18.68 -28.98 -18.87
CA PRO A 544 -18.13 -29.71 -20.01
C PRO A 544 -17.23 -30.85 -19.55
N ALA A 545 -17.19 -31.93 -20.33
CA ALA A 545 -16.36 -33.10 -20.07
C ALA A 545 -14.88 -32.85 -20.45
N GLN A 546 -14.24 -31.90 -19.76
CA GLN A 546 -12.82 -31.60 -19.84
C GLN A 546 -12.19 -31.39 -18.45
N PRO A 547 -10.88 -31.61 -18.29
CA PRO A 547 -10.19 -31.31 -17.04
C PRO A 547 -10.07 -29.80 -16.80
N GLY A 548 -9.88 -29.40 -15.54
CA GLY A 548 -9.57 -28.00 -15.20
C GLY A 548 -10.78 -27.05 -15.19
N ASN A 549 -12.00 -27.56 -15.18
CA ASN A 549 -13.19 -26.73 -14.97
C ASN A 549 -13.13 -26.02 -13.60
N VAL A 550 -13.86 -24.92 -13.46
CA VAL A 550 -13.82 -24.14 -12.22
C VAL A 550 -15.15 -23.42 -11.95
N VAL A 551 -15.66 -23.40 -10.72
CA VAL A 551 -16.90 -22.64 -10.46
C VAL A 551 -16.63 -21.12 -10.54
N ILE A 552 -15.64 -20.63 -9.81
CA ILE A 552 -15.28 -19.20 -9.74
C ILE A 552 -13.80 -19.03 -10.09
N ARG A 553 -13.47 -18.12 -11.02
CA ARG A 553 -12.08 -17.84 -11.38
C ARG A 553 -11.76 -16.36 -11.51
N THR A 554 -10.48 -16.03 -11.34
CA THR A 554 -9.87 -14.85 -11.96
C THR A 554 -9.03 -15.32 -13.16
N ALA A 555 -9.04 -14.58 -14.26
CA ALA A 555 -8.27 -14.98 -15.43
C ALA A 555 -6.76 -14.70 -15.19
N PRO A 556 -5.84 -15.59 -15.60
CA PRO A 556 -4.41 -15.32 -15.52
C PRO A 556 -4.02 -14.04 -16.28
N GLY A 557 -3.13 -13.23 -15.70
CA GLY A 557 -2.62 -12.01 -16.33
C GLY A 557 -3.58 -10.80 -16.26
N THR A 558 -4.73 -10.93 -15.59
CA THR A 558 -5.63 -9.80 -15.34
C THR A 558 -5.28 -9.12 -14.02
N ALA A 559 -5.28 -7.78 -13.95
CA ALA A 559 -5.09 -7.05 -12.68
C ALA A 559 -6.36 -7.00 -11.84
N VAL A 560 -6.87 -8.17 -11.51
CA VAL A 560 -7.97 -8.30 -10.56
C VAL A 560 -7.38 -8.25 -9.16
N ALA A 561 -7.40 -7.07 -8.55
CA ALA A 561 -6.94 -6.83 -7.19
C ALA A 561 -8.05 -6.15 -6.38
N GLN A 562 -7.91 -6.13 -5.05
CA GLN A 562 -8.82 -5.44 -4.13
C GLN A 562 -10.28 -5.92 -4.20
N TYR A 563 -10.47 -7.21 -4.47
CA TYR A 563 -11.80 -7.80 -4.50
C TYR A 563 -12.04 -8.67 -3.28
N GLN A 564 -13.32 -8.79 -2.94
CA GLN A 564 -13.79 -9.71 -1.93
C GLN A 564 -14.60 -10.84 -2.58
N LEU A 565 -14.43 -12.05 -2.06
CA LEU A 565 -15.22 -13.22 -2.43
C LEU A 565 -15.83 -13.84 -1.19
N THR A 566 -17.16 -13.83 -1.10
CA THR A 566 -17.89 -14.41 0.03
C THR A 566 -18.81 -15.50 -0.47
N LEU A 567 -18.71 -16.69 0.11
CA LEU A 567 -19.67 -17.78 -0.06
C LEU A 567 -20.27 -18.09 1.31
N ARG A 568 -21.60 -18.02 1.42
CA ARG A 568 -22.36 -18.31 2.64
C ARG A 568 -23.45 -19.34 2.40
N ASP A 569 -23.62 -20.29 3.31
CA ASP A 569 -24.74 -21.24 3.32
C ASP A 569 -24.99 -21.90 1.94
N THR A 570 -23.90 -22.16 1.20
CA THR A 570 -23.97 -22.58 -0.20
C THR A 570 -23.55 -24.03 -0.32
N HIS A 571 -24.34 -24.81 -1.06
CA HIS A 571 -24.07 -26.21 -1.37
C HIS A 571 -23.43 -26.30 -2.76
N LEU A 572 -22.20 -26.82 -2.85
CA LEU A 572 -21.50 -27.04 -4.11
C LEU A 572 -21.22 -28.53 -4.28
N HIS A 573 -21.66 -29.12 -5.39
CA HIS A 573 -21.56 -30.57 -5.57
C HIS A 573 -21.52 -31.03 -7.02
N HIS A 574 -21.10 -32.29 -7.24
CA HIS A 574 -20.85 -32.91 -8.55
C HIS A 574 -19.82 -32.16 -9.40
N LEU A 575 -18.70 -31.82 -8.78
CA LEU A 575 -17.56 -31.17 -9.41
C LEU A 575 -16.44 -32.22 -9.59
N ASP A 576 -16.79 -33.42 -10.04
CA ASP A 576 -15.89 -34.57 -10.10
C ASP A 576 -15.96 -35.36 -11.41
N ALA A 577 -16.78 -34.90 -12.36
CA ALA A 577 -16.96 -35.57 -13.66
C ALA A 577 -15.65 -35.69 -14.47
N GLN A 578 -14.67 -34.80 -14.22
CA GLN A 578 -13.36 -34.77 -14.85
C GLN A 578 -12.29 -34.34 -13.84
N PRO A 579 -11.00 -34.70 -14.02
CA PRO A 579 -9.94 -34.33 -13.09
C PRO A 579 -9.73 -32.82 -12.95
N GLY A 580 -9.38 -32.37 -11.75
CA GLY A 580 -8.96 -30.98 -11.51
C GLY A 580 -10.07 -29.95 -11.62
N PHE A 581 -11.31 -30.32 -11.28
CA PHE A 581 -12.42 -29.37 -11.22
C PHE A 581 -12.37 -28.61 -9.90
N ASP A 582 -11.94 -27.34 -9.94
CA ASP A 582 -11.76 -26.50 -8.77
C ASP A 582 -13.06 -25.74 -8.41
N VAL A 583 -13.27 -25.40 -7.14
CA VAL A 583 -14.37 -24.48 -6.75
C VAL A 583 -13.95 -23.04 -7.02
N ILE A 584 -12.80 -22.61 -6.50
CA ILE A 584 -12.21 -21.29 -6.72
C ILE A 584 -10.78 -21.46 -7.23
N ALA A 585 -10.46 -20.84 -8.37
CA ALA A 585 -9.09 -20.76 -8.89
C ALA A 585 -8.67 -19.32 -9.15
N LEU A 586 -7.65 -18.86 -8.43
CA LEU A 586 -7.08 -17.53 -8.59
C LEU A 586 -5.95 -17.56 -9.62
N GLY A 587 -6.06 -16.76 -10.67
CA GLY A 587 -5.06 -16.60 -11.71
C GLY A 587 -3.88 -15.74 -11.28
N LYS A 588 -2.73 -15.97 -11.92
CA LYS A 588 -1.49 -15.18 -11.73
C LYS A 588 -1.76 -13.70 -11.95
N GLY A 589 -1.24 -12.85 -11.07
CA GLY A 589 -1.43 -11.40 -11.07
C GLY A 589 -2.59 -10.92 -10.19
N SER A 590 -3.51 -11.81 -9.79
CA SER A 590 -4.68 -11.42 -8.97
C SER A 590 -4.38 -11.34 -7.47
N LEU A 591 -5.14 -10.51 -6.74
CA LEU A 591 -5.09 -10.39 -5.28
C LEU A 591 -6.48 -10.15 -4.66
N ALA A 592 -7.00 -11.16 -3.99
CA ALA A 592 -8.18 -11.00 -3.14
C ALA A 592 -7.79 -10.35 -1.81
N ASP A 593 -8.57 -9.37 -1.37
CA ASP A 593 -8.43 -8.80 -0.02
C ASP A 593 -8.93 -9.79 1.04
N HIS A 594 -10.10 -10.39 0.78
CA HIS A 594 -10.69 -11.38 1.67
C HIS A 594 -11.49 -12.43 0.90
N ILE A 595 -11.23 -13.69 1.22
CA ILE A 595 -12.09 -14.83 0.83
C ILE A 595 -12.73 -15.41 2.10
N LEU A 596 -14.06 -15.36 2.17
CA LEU A 596 -14.87 -15.92 3.25
C LEU A 596 -15.65 -17.13 2.75
N LEU A 597 -15.41 -18.29 3.37
CA LEU A 597 -16.11 -19.55 3.14
C LEU A 597 -16.84 -19.93 4.45
N ASP A 598 -18.15 -19.73 4.50
CA ASP A 598 -18.91 -19.78 5.75
C ASP A 598 -20.19 -20.61 5.59
N GLY A 599 -20.38 -21.61 6.46
CA GLY A 599 -21.55 -22.48 6.38
C GLY A 599 -21.65 -23.30 5.08
N LEU A 600 -20.52 -23.60 4.43
CA LEU A 600 -20.54 -24.31 3.15
C LEU A 600 -20.78 -25.81 3.32
N LEU A 601 -21.46 -26.41 2.36
CA LEU A 601 -21.42 -27.85 2.12
C LEU A 601 -20.78 -28.07 0.76
N VAL A 602 -19.62 -28.72 0.72
CA VAL A 602 -18.88 -29.01 -0.52
C VAL A 602 -18.66 -30.50 -0.63
N GLU A 603 -19.16 -31.10 -1.71
CA GLU A 603 -19.16 -32.55 -1.92
C GLU A 603 -18.67 -32.90 -3.32
N ASP A 604 -17.95 -34.00 -3.47
CA ASP A 604 -17.60 -34.58 -4.78
C ASP A 604 -16.85 -33.59 -5.68
N VAL A 605 -15.61 -33.26 -5.28
CA VAL A 605 -14.74 -32.32 -5.99
C VAL A 605 -13.47 -33.03 -6.42
N SER A 606 -13.15 -33.06 -7.72
CA SER A 606 -11.92 -33.69 -8.23
C SER A 606 -10.69 -32.78 -8.18
N GLY A 607 -10.87 -31.47 -7.98
CA GLY A 607 -9.83 -30.47 -7.79
C GLY A 607 -9.71 -29.99 -6.36
N LYS A 608 -9.53 -28.67 -6.20
CA LYS A 608 -9.35 -27.94 -4.94
C LYS A 608 -10.58 -27.09 -4.63
N VAL A 609 -10.77 -26.72 -3.37
CA VAL A 609 -11.83 -25.74 -3.04
C VAL A 609 -11.31 -24.31 -3.28
N LEU A 610 -10.12 -23.98 -2.80
CA LEU A 610 -9.45 -22.70 -3.08
C LEU A 610 -8.02 -22.96 -3.57
N SER A 611 -7.78 -22.64 -4.84
CA SER A 611 -6.46 -22.62 -5.46
C SER A 611 -5.94 -21.18 -5.52
N ALA A 612 -5.10 -20.79 -4.57
CA ALA A 612 -4.41 -19.50 -4.47
C ALA A 612 -2.87 -19.71 -4.53
N HIS A 613 -2.46 -20.48 -5.53
CA HIS A 613 -1.09 -20.97 -5.74
C HIS A 613 -0.45 -20.42 -7.02
N ALA A 614 -1.06 -19.44 -7.71
CA ALA A 614 -0.59 -19.07 -9.04
C ALA A 614 0.76 -18.31 -9.06
N GLU A 615 1.19 -17.75 -7.94
CA GLU A 615 2.42 -16.97 -7.80
C GLU A 615 3.66 -17.82 -7.48
N THR A 616 4.01 -18.76 -8.36
CA THR A 616 5.08 -19.75 -8.13
C THR A 616 6.48 -19.29 -8.54
N ASP A 617 6.72 -17.98 -8.67
CA ASP A 617 8.01 -17.43 -9.12
C ASP A 617 8.95 -17.02 -7.97
N ASP A 618 8.56 -17.33 -6.73
CA ASP A 618 9.35 -17.15 -5.51
C ASP A 618 9.81 -15.71 -5.26
N ARG A 619 8.98 -14.74 -5.66
CA ARG A 619 9.23 -13.30 -5.46
C ARG A 619 8.54 -12.71 -4.23
N GLY A 620 7.88 -13.52 -3.42
CA GLY A 620 7.06 -13.05 -2.30
C GLY A 620 5.66 -12.60 -2.68
N THR A 621 5.28 -12.72 -3.95
CA THR A 621 3.93 -12.39 -4.44
C THR A 621 2.95 -13.49 -4.02
N TYR A 622 1.69 -13.13 -3.77
CA TYR A 622 0.61 -14.07 -3.41
C TYR A 622 -0.75 -13.59 -3.94
N ASN A 623 -1.75 -14.49 -3.89
CA ASN A 623 -3.08 -14.25 -4.48
C ASN A 623 -4.19 -13.87 -3.51
N VAL A 624 -3.98 -13.99 -2.19
CA VAL A 624 -5.02 -13.66 -1.20
C VAL A 624 -4.41 -13.15 0.10
N GLU A 625 -4.88 -12.00 0.56
CA GLU A 625 -4.46 -11.40 1.83
C GLU A 625 -5.06 -12.13 3.03
N GLN A 626 -6.38 -12.35 3.03
CA GLN A 626 -7.06 -13.05 4.11
C GLN A 626 -7.97 -14.17 3.60
N VAL A 627 -7.88 -15.34 4.23
CA VAL A 627 -8.80 -16.46 4.05
C VAL A 627 -9.45 -16.80 5.38
N THR A 628 -10.78 -16.88 5.40
CA THR A 628 -11.55 -17.33 6.55
C THR A 628 -12.45 -18.48 6.13
N VAL A 629 -12.30 -19.62 6.79
CA VAL A 629 -13.18 -20.78 6.63
C VAL A 629 -13.83 -21.07 7.97
N GLN A 630 -15.15 -21.08 8.03
CA GLN A 630 -15.85 -21.37 9.28
C GLN A 630 -17.12 -22.19 9.05
N GLN A 631 -17.46 -23.01 10.03
CA GLN A 631 -18.74 -23.74 10.09
C GLN A 631 -19.06 -24.55 8.82
N SER A 632 -18.03 -24.99 8.10
CA SER A 632 -18.16 -25.58 6.76
C SER A 632 -17.88 -27.08 6.79
N GLN A 633 -18.43 -27.80 5.81
CA GLN A 633 -18.31 -29.24 5.65
C GLN A 633 -17.77 -29.57 4.26
N PHE A 634 -16.66 -30.31 4.21
CA PHE A 634 -15.99 -30.73 2.99
C PHE A 634 -15.95 -32.26 2.95
N HIS A 635 -16.54 -32.85 1.92
CA HIS A 635 -16.62 -34.29 1.78
C HIS A 635 -16.18 -34.77 0.40
N ARG A 636 -15.30 -35.78 0.34
CA ARG A 636 -14.81 -36.37 -0.92
C ARG A 636 -14.23 -35.32 -1.88
N VAL A 637 -13.29 -34.52 -1.36
CA VAL A 637 -12.49 -33.58 -2.16
C VAL A 637 -11.16 -34.25 -2.48
N ALA A 638 -10.86 -34.47 -3.76
CA ALA A 638 -9.67 -35.21 -4.18
C ALA A 638 -8.37 -34.41 -3.94
N GLY A 639 -8.40 -33.10 -4.16
CA GLY A 639 -7.32 -32.17 -3.83
C GLY A 639 -7.42 -31.60 -2.39
N PRO A 640 -6.53 -30.65 -2.03
CA PRO A 640 -6.67 -29.89 -0.81
C PRO A 640 -7.89 -28.96 -0.86
N VAL A 641 -8.50 -28.69 0.31
CA VAL A 641 -9.51 -27.62 0.42
C VAL A 641 -8.83 -26.26 0.21
N LEU A 642 -7.66 -26.03 0.79
CA LEU A 642 -6.90 -24.79 0.64
C LEU A 642 -5.51 -25.08 0.08
N ASP A 643 -5.14 -24.41 -1.00
CA ASP A 643 -3.79 -24.43 -1.57
C ASP A 643 -3.28 -22.98 -1.69
N LEU A 644 -2.55 -22.53 -0.65
CA LEU A 644 -2.07 -21.16 -0.51
C LEU A 644 -0.55 -21.13 -0.70
N TYR A 645 -0.07 -20.21 -1.54
CA TYR A 645 1.35 -20.08 -1.84
C TYR A 645 1.85 -18.63 -1.73
N ARG A 646 2.97 -18.48 -1.01
CA ARG A 646 3.84 -17.30 -1.02
C ARG A 646 5.30 -17.76 -0.91
N GLY A 647 5.94 -18.00 -2.05
CA GLY A 647 7.32 -18.45 -2.13
C GLY A 647 8.35 -17.32 -2.03
N GLY A 648 9.62 -17.68 -1.88
CA GLY A 648 10.73 -16.73 -1.87
C GLY A 648 11.18 -16.27 -0.49
N ARG A 649 11.94 -15.16 -0.48
CA ARG A 649 12.58 -14.60 0.72
C ARG A 649 12.17 -13.14 1.03
N ASP A 650 11.08 -12.69 0.43
CA ASP A 650 10.56 -11.34 0.68
C ASP A 650 9.98 -11.22 2.09
N GLU A 651 10.20 -10.06 2.71
CA GLU A 651 9.70 -9.70 4.05
C GLU A 651 8.91 -8.37 3.99
N SER A 652 8.43 -7.97 2.81
CA SER A 652 7.85 -6.66 2.54
C SER A 652 6.32 -6.66 2.55
N THR A 653 5.71 -7.83 2.79
CA THR A 653 4.27 -8.08 2.69
C THR A 653 3.67 -8.56 4.01
N PHE A 654 2.33 -8.48 4.12
CA PHE A 654 1.61 -8.75 5.37
C PHE A 654 0.96 -10.15 5.42
N GLY A 655 0.43 -10.62 4.29
CA GLY A 655 -0.27 -11.89 4.18
C GLY A 655 0.55 -12.99 3.50
N PRO A 656 -0.07 -14.16 3.23
CA PRO A 656 -1.46 -14.48 3.58
C PRO A 656 -1.71 -14.68 5.08
N VAL A 657 -2.94 -14.38 5.50
CA VAL A 657 -3.50 -14.68 6.84
C VAL A 657 -4.64 -15.68 6.69
N LEU A 658 -4.56 -16.80 7.42
CA LEU A 658 -5.53 -17.88 7.39
C LEU A 658 -6.19 -18.11 8.75
N GLN A 659 -7.52 -18.20 8.74
CA GLN A 659 -8.32 -18.67 9.87
C GLN A 659 -9.25 -19.80 9.43
N VAL A 660 -9.21 -20.94 10.13
CA VAL A 660 -10.10 -22.08 9.91
C VAL A 660 -10.71 -22.51 11.24
N SER A 661 -12.03 -22.43 11.38
CA SER A 661 -12.72 -22.79 12.61
C SER A 661 -13.96 -23.65 12.42
N ASP A 662 -14.23 -24.52 13.41
CA ASP A 662 -15.49 -25.25 13.57
C ASP A 662 -15.94 -25.99 12.29
N SER A 663 -14.98 -26.46 11.49
CA SER A 663 -15.21 -27.06 10.17
C SER A 663 -14.87 -28.54 10.12
N HIS A 664 -15.53 -29.27 9.23
CA HIS A 664 -15.42 -30.72 9.08
C HIS A 664 -14.84 -31.10 7.71
N PHE A 665 -13.83 -31.94 7.72
CA PHE A 665 -13.09 -32.40 6.54
C PHE A 665 -13.13 -33.92 6.52
N THR A 666 -13.85 -34.52 5.57
CA THR A 666 -14.00 -35.98 5.49
C THR A 666 -13.56 -36.47 4.12
N GLN A 667 -12.54 -37.33 4.07
CA GLN A 667 -11.98 -37.87 2.83
C GLN A 667 -11.40 -36.79 1.90
N VAL A 668 -10.68 -35.82 2.47
CA VAL A 668 -10.07 -34.70 1.74
C VAL A 668 -8.61 -35.02 1.39
N GLY A 669 -8.19 -34.77 0.15
CA GLY A 669 -6.79 -34.68 -0.24
C GLY A 669 -6.00 -35.98 -0.26
N ARG A 670 -6.64 -37.14 -0.08
CA ARG A 670 -5.98 -38.45 0.11
C ARG A 670 -4.93 -38.78 -0.96
N ASN A 671 -5.21 -38.46 -2.21
CA ASN A 671 -4.31 -38.72 -3.35
C ASN A 671 -3.39 -37.53 -3.67
N ALA A 672 -3.72 -36.33 -3.18
CA ALA A 672 -2.93 -35.11 -3.38
C ALA A 672 -1.85 -34.88 -2.31
N GLY A 673 -1.87 -35.69 -1.25
CA GLY A 673 -0.90 -35.64 -0.15
C GLY A 673 -1.14 -34.53 0.88
N ALA A 674 -2.19 -33.72 0.71
CA ALA A 674 -2.53 -32.64 1.65
C ALA A 674 -4.03 -32.36 1.69
N SER A 675 -4.58 -32.15 2.89
CA SER A 675 -5.94 -31.63 3.08
C SER A 675 -5.97 -30.10 3.07
N LEU A 676 -4.93 -29.46 3.62
CA LEU A 676 -4.59 -28.06 3.40
C LEU A 676 -3.09 -27.98 3.07
N ARG A 677 -2.74 -27.22 2.04
CA ARG A 677 -1.36 -26.95 1.62
C ARG A 677 -1.09 -25.46 1.79
N LEU A 678 -0.19 -25.14 2.71
CA LEU A 678 0.06 -23.78 3.17
C LEU A 678 1.55 -23.49 3.06
N HIS A 679 1.98 -22.78 2.02
CA HIS A 679 3.38 -22.41 1.83
C HIS A 679 3.57 -20.89 2.01
N GLY A 680 4.37 -20.50 3.00
CA GLY A 680 4.73 -19.10 3.26
C GLY A 680 3.61 -18.22 3.83
N VAL A 681 2.53 -18.83 4.34
CA VAL A 681 1.43 -18.14 5.04
C VAL A 681 1.97 -17.52 6.33
N GLN A 682 1.73 -16.22 6.53
CA GLN A 682 2.33 -15.46 7.63
C GLN A 682 1.60 -15.68 8.95
N ARG A 683 0.29 -15.93 8.92
CA ARG A 683 -0.49 -16.22 10.14
C ARG A 683 -1.48 -17.33 9.87
N ILE A 684 -1.45 -18.39 10.66
CA ILE A 684 -2.35 -19.55 10.57
C ILE A 684 -3.04 -19.72 11.93
N ALA A 685 -4.36 -19.78 11.92
CA ALA A 685 -5.15 -20.16 13.08
C ALA A 685 -6.13 -21.29 12.74
N LEU A 686 -5.94 -22.45 13.36
CA LEU A 686 -6.78 -23.65 13.20
C LEU A 686 -7.47 -23.97 14.53
N ARG A 687 -8.79 -23.82 14.61
CA ARG A 687 -9.55 -24.00 15.86
C ARG A 687 -10.73 -24.97 15.71
N ASN A 688 -10.85 -25.96 16.60
CA ASN A 688 -12.04 -26.81 16.73
C ASN A 688 -12.46 -27.52 15.43
N ASN A 689 -11.52 -27.83 14.54
CA ASN A 689 -11.82 -28.51 13.29
C ASN A 689 -11.79 -30.03 13.46
N ARG A 690 -12.53 -30.76 12.62
CA ARG A 690 -12.52 -32.21 12.62
C ARG A 690 -12.12 -32.74 11.25
N PHE A 691 -11.02 -33.48 11.20
CA PHE A 691 -10.52 -34.17 10.02
C PHE A 691 -10.71 -35.67 10.17
N VAL A 692 -11.39 -36.30 9.20
CA VAL A 692 -11.72 -37.72 9.16
C VAL A 692 -11.24 -38.32 7.85
N ASP A 693 -10.44 -39.39 7.92
CA ASP A 693 -9.90 -40.12 6.77
C ASP A 693 -9.33 -39.22 5.66
N SER A 694 -8.65 -38.14 6.05
CA SER A 694 -8.12 -37.12 5.15
C SER A 694 -6.59 -37.18 5.08
N ALA A 695 -6.00 -36.48 4.12
CA ALA A 695 -4.55 -36.28 4.10
C ALA A 695 -4.10 -35.29 5.19
N ALA A 696 -2.80 -35.27 5.46
CA ALA A 696 -2.18 -34.36 6.43
C ALA A 696 -2.43 -32.89 6.07
N ILE A 697 -2.37 -32.02 7.08
CA ILE A 697 -2.20 -30.58 6.84
C ILE A 697 -0.70 -30.34 6.65
N LEU A 698 -0.31 -29.66 5.57
CA LEU A 698 1.08 -29.30 5.28
C LEU A 698 1.25 -27.79 5.41
N ALA A 699 2.01 -27.36 6.42
CA ALA A 699 2.40 -25.97 6.61
C ALA A 699 3.93 -25.84 6.46
N GLN A 700 4.36 -25.09 5.45
CA GLN A 700 5.77 -24.79 5.19
C GLN A 700 6.00 -23.30 5.42
N HIS A 701 6.84 -22.97 6.40
CA HIS A 701 7.19 -21.60 6.72
C HIS A 701 8.30 -21.08 5.80
N THR A 702 8.22 -19.79 5.46
CA THR A 702 9.28 -19.07 4.72
C THR A 702 9.77 -17.88 5.55
N THR A 703 10.53 -16.96 4.96
CA THR A 703 11.03 -15.76 5.66
C THR A 703 9.90 -14.90 6.24
N GLY A 704 10.24 -14.11 7.25
CA GLY A 704 9.29 -13.31 8.03
C GLY A 704 9.16 -13.84 9.45
N THR A 705 8.07 -13.46 10.11
CA THR A 705 7.73 -13.91 11.47
C THR A 705 6.42 -14.70 11.45
N PRO A 706 6.39 -15.89 10.81
CA PRO A 706 5.16 -16.65 10.68
C PRO A 706 4.66 -17.12 12.05
N HIS A 707 3.33 -17.13 12.22
CA HIS A 707 2.68 -17.53 13.46
C HIS A 707 1.63 -18.61 13.20
N LEU A 708 1.72 -19.75 13.90
CA LEU A 708 0.75 -20.84 13.79
C LEU A 708 0.12 -21.12 15.16
N ILE A 709 -1.20 -21.06 15.23
CA ILE A 709 -1.99 -21.51 16.39
C ILE A 709 -2.88 -22.67 15.94
N ALA A 710 -2.78 -23.80 16.63
CA ALA A 710 -3.67 -24.94 16.45
C ALA A 710 -4.25 -25.37 17.81
N SER A 711 -5.57 -25.34 17.95
CA SER A 711 -6.25 -25.70 19.22
C SER A 711 -7.57 -26.42 18.96
N GLY A 712 -7.92 -27.43 19.78
CA GLY A 712 -9.20 -28.13 19.69
C GLY A 712 -9.44 -28.95 18.42
N ASN A 713 -8.44 -29.11 17.54
CA ASN A 713 -8.60 -29.88 16.29
C ASN A 713 -8.55 -31.39 16.55
N GLN A 714 -9.40 -32.16 15.87
CA GLN A 714 -9.50 -33.61 15.98
C GLN A 714 -9.12 -34.29 14.66
N PHE A 715 -8.24 -35.29 14.73
CA PHE A 715 -7.77 -36.06 13.58
C PHE A 715 -8.14 -37.54 13.79
N VAL A 716 -9.04 -38.07 12.97
CA VAL A 716 -9.52 -39.47 13.01
C VAL A 716 -9.17 -40.12 11.68
N GLY A 717 -8.36 -41.19 11.68
CA GLY A 717 -7.87 -41.79 10.43
C GLY A 717 -7.10 -40.80 9.52
N THR A 718 -6.65 -39.67 10.09
CA THR A 718 -5.97 -38.58 9.39
C THR A 718 -4.62 -38.36 10.08
N PRO A 719 -3.51 -38.22 9.33
CA PRO A 719 -2.22 -37.87 9.92
C PRO A 719 -2.27 -36.52 10.67
N ALA A 720 -1.36 -36.35 11.63
CA ALA A 720 -1.21 -35.07 12.33
C ALA A 720 -0.77 -33.94 11.39
N LEU A 721 -0.92 -32.68 11.85
CA LEU A 721 -0.36 -31.50 11.19
C LEU A 721 1.16 -31.63 11.03
N HIS A 722 1.68 -31.43 9.81
CA HIS A 722 3.10 -31.33 9.54
C HIS A 722 3.48 -29.86 9.36
N ALA A 723 4.31 -29.35 10.27
CA ALA A 723 4.91 -28.01 10.20
C ALA A 723 6.43 -28.12 10.30
N ASP A 724 7.15 -27.42 9.44
CA ASP A 724 8.61 -27.45 9.29
C ASP A 724 9.39 -26.61 10.32
N ALA A 725 8.71 -25.84 11.17
CA ALA A 725 9.31 -25.13 12.29
C ALA A 725 8.74 -25.62 13.62
N ALA A 726 9.61 -26.16 14.46
CA ALA A 726 9.34 -26.39 15.87
C ALA A 726 9.47 -25.06 16.64
N GLU A 727 8.39 -24.61 17.27
CA GLU A 727 8.33 -24.22 18.69
C GLU A 727 6.90 -23.74 19.04
N PRO A 728 6.41 -24.03 20.26
CA PRO A 728 5.10 -23.61 20.74
C PRO A 728 5.14 -22.16 21.23
N LEU A 729 4.09 -21.39 21.00
CA LEU A 729 3.75 -20.27 21.87
C LEU A 729 2.45 -20.62 22.60
N LEU A 730 2.61 -20.79 23.91
CA LEU A 730 1.56 -20.83 24.94
C LEU A 730 0.60 -19.65 24.82
#